data_AF-A0A947WN34-F1
#
_entry.id   AF-A0A947WN34-F1
#
_cell.length_a   1.000
_cell.length_b   1.000
_cell.length_c   1.000
_cell.angle_alpha   90.00
_cell.angle_beta   90.00
_cell.angle_gamma   90.00
#
_symmetry.space_group_name_H-M   'P 1'
#
loop_
_entity.id
_entity.type
_entity.pdbx_description
1 polymer ?
#
loop_
_entity_poly.entity_id
_entity_poly.type
_entity_poly.pdbx_seq_one_letter_code
_entity_poly.pdbx_strand_id
1 'polypeptide(L)'
;MEDKSRLDALEEMGKKLHLMEENIHKDEMSVLESIEEQLRYLESSLEKISSEHDHSLDGKIKLEFADEKTEAYITITAPKIGGKKVNFDDVMELLLQEKIKDIDEEVIIKVLKAHTFDKRFLIAKGIPSKYTGRDACFAYQCLTEDVAISEEVLPGQLIFYKTLPTYGEGGISVTGEKIPPCPGKDIKVIPGNKVVISENKTRGYALERGHVFWEGDIVSVEKIKEVKGDVDSILGNINFKGRVHIYGSVSDGITIKTTGDLIVDGKVEEANLEADGNIKIGQSMVGGGTSKTIKAKGNIIADSLEKVILMAGKNLIINKNIVNSDITASKVIVVESGSFLRGGKVVAQEIDVPNIGLESKEKKGKIETILNIQNKVSVREKIYPSVKLSLGNINYPLSEEKERVTMVIQEGKVEIIDYEQIPPLEEPIQFEEPKEIVSTLTPFVILETTSLLEAKEEAAEFLGLERNKLEIQEISKTLNEEGETTYKLRIFSKDATPPYPWEEEIEVEPVDGRFRIIPASEGLYLTVYPPEGKGKRTAEEEVLKEIEEKEYDEVNLQLVKETVNRAKGASVIIGPKQHNEMDGSVNVNVTEDFSKAAITFIPPKKGGNPVEFKDVIKALKKKGVVELINEKLIKDTIRENKFDTPSLMVAEQILAQAGPNAEIEILIKTDTSKIVLAEDDRGRVDFRERSNITNVTKGQILAIKRPLENPGTAGKKINGEIIPPPPPLEMNLSLGKNTEISEDGLKLHSIIDGQAIYINEKINVEPVFEVKGDVNMVTGNIDFLGTVVVNGNILDGFKVKAEGDIQVKEVVEGAILFAGANINIGGGVLGKNKATLFAEGDIVAKYAESAHLVAKGNIKISEFVLHSFLEAGKIITVTEGKRGSIMGGKIRATECVNAREIGSPMSTKTIIEVGVKPQVREQLINIEKLSQEDNKKFERIRLDIITLKNWQKENGNLSPEKEHLLTKLIKLQNLLIMKLRSYSERKELLEAQIARADKGNINIIGTVYPGTTMIIRGAAKEVKEVSKAATFFFENNEVHTKAYQGS
;
A
#
# COMPACT_ATOMS: atom_id res chain seq x y z
N MET A 1 4.30 -112.81 -45.00
CA MET A 1 3.86 -112.17 -46.26
C MET A 1 2.74 -111.16 -46.06
N GLU A 2 1.99 -111.19 -44.95
CA GLU A 2 0.85 -110.28 -44.76
C GLU A 2 1.19 -108.85 -44.27
N ASP A 3 2.33 -108.62 -43.61
CA ASP A 3 2.71 -107.25 -43.22
C ASP A 3 3.33 -106.41 -44.34
N LYS A 4 3.76 -107.03 -45.44
CA LYS A 4 4.25 -106.30 -46.62
C LYS A 4 3.09 -105.69 -47.42
N SER A 5 1.95 -106.37 -47.43
CA SER A 5 0.76 -105.95 -48.18
C SER A 5 0.00 -104.77 -47.55
N ARG A 6 0.16 -104.54 -46.24
CA ARG A 6 -0.40 -103.36 -45.55
C ARG A 6 0.46 -102.11 -45.70
N LEU A 7 1.78 -102.26 -45.84
CA LEU A 7 2.69 -101.14 -46.10
C LEU A 7 2.48 -100.59 -47.52
N ASP A 8 2.33 -101.48 -48.51
CA ASP A 8 2.08 -101.10 -49.91
C ASP A 8 0.75 -100.33 -50.09
N ALA A 9 -0.29 -100.66 -49.31
CA ALA A 9 -1.58 -99.98 -49.36
C ALA A 9 -1.57 -98.55 -48.76
N LEU A 10 -0.75 -98.30 -47.73
CA LEU A 10 -0.56 -96.95 -47.18
C LEU A 10 0.28 -96.06 -48.11
N GLU A 11 1.26 -96.66 -48.80
CA GLU A 11 2.08 -95.97 -49.81
C GLU A 11 1.25 -95.58 -51.05
N GLU A 12 0.28 -96.41 -51.44
CA GLU A 12 -0.65 -96.13 -52.55
C GLU A 12 -1.67 -95.03 -52.22
N MET A 13 -2.09 -94.92 -50.95
CA MET A 13 -2.95 -93.84 -50.46
C MET A 13 -2.20 -92.50 -50.39
N GLY A 14 -0.92 -92.51 -49.97
CA GLY A 14 -0.05 -91.32 -49.98
C GLY A 14 0.19 -90.78 -51.40
N LYS A 15 0.36 -91.66 -52.40
CA LYS A 15 0.49 -91.26 -53.81
C LYS A 15 -0.79 -90.64 -54.38
N LYS A 16 -1.98 -91.08 -53.95
CA LYS A 16 -3.26 -90.49 -54.38
C LYS A 16 -3.53 -89.10 -53.78
N LEU A 17 -3.10 -88.85 -52.54
CA LEU A 17 -3.17 -87.52 -51.91
C LEU A 17 -2.22 -86.52 -52.59
N HIS A 18 -0.99 -86.94 -52.89
CA HIS A 18 0.00 -86.09 -53.57
C HIS A 18 -0.44 -85.69 -55.00
N LEU A 19 -1.11 -86.61 -55.72
CA LEU A 19 -1.64 -86.35 -57.07
C LEU A 19 -2.89 -85.45 -57.09
N MET A 20 -3.60 -85.32 -55.95
CA MET A 20 -4.69 -84.36 -55.79
C MET A 20 -4.16 -82.94 -55.51
N GLU A 21 -3.12 -82.81 -54.68
CA GLU A 21 -2.45 -81.53 -54.39
C GLU A 21 -1.73 -80.95 -55.63
N GLU A 22 -1.10 -81.78 -56.48
CA GLU A 22 -0.46 -81.30 -57.73
C GLU A 22 -1.44 -80.84 -58.81
N ASN A 23 -2.66 -81.38 -58.86
CA ASN A 23 -3.65 -80.98 -59.87
C ASN A 23 -4.40 -79.68 -59.50
N ILE A 24 -4.60 -79.39 -58.22
CA ILE A 24 -5.15 -78.09 -57.76
C ILE A 24 -4.13 -76.97 -58.02
N HIS A 25 -2.83 -77.25 -57.83
CA HIS A 25 -1.77 -76.26 -58.03
C HIS A 25 -1.54 -75.87 -59.50
N LYS A 26 -1.86 -76.76 -60.47
CA LYS A 26 -1.73 -76.48 -61.91
C LYS A 26 -2.88 -75.65 -62.48
N ASP A 27 -4.11 -75.86 -62.01
CA ASP A 27 -5.26 -75.05 -62.46
C ASP A 27 -5.18 -73.61 -61.89
N GLU A 28 -4.72 -73.42 -60.65
CA GLU A 28 -4.54 -72.08 -60.06
C GLU A 28 -3.40 -71.27 -60.72
N MET A 29 -2.33 -71.93 -61.16
CA MET A 29 -1.17 -71.25 -61.76
C MET A 29 -1.41 -70.81 -63.21
N SER A 30 -2.29 -71.50 -63.96
CA SER A 30 -2.69 -71.08 -65.33
C SER A 30 -3.62 -69.87 -65.35
N VAL A 31 -4.43 -69.68 -64.30
CA VAL A 31 -5.27 -68.50 -64.10
C VAL A 31 -4.42 -67.30 -63.69
N LEU A 32 -3.37 -67.52 -62.88
CA LEU A 32 -2.40 -66.50 -62.47
C LEU A 32 -1.56 -65.98 -63.64
N GLU A 33 -1.07 -66.85 -64.54
CA GLU A 33 -0.29 -66.42 -65.72
C GLU A 33 -1.11 -65.58 -66.72
N SER A 34 -2.40 -65.90 -66.92
CA SER A 34 -3.30 -65.10 -67.76
C SER A 34 -3.64 -63.73 -67.15
N ILE A 35 -3.61 -63.59 -65.83
CA ILE A 35 -3.83 -62.33 -65.12
C ILE A 35 -2.56 -61.47 -65.12
N GLU A 36 -1.37 -62.09 -65.02
CA GLU A 36 -0.07 -61.40 -65.08
C GLU A 36 0.25 -60.82 -66.47
N GLU A 37 -0.14 -61.48 -67.56
CA GLU A 37 0.01 -60.92 -68.92
C GLU A 37 -0.92 -59.72 -69.18
N GLN A 38 -2.14 -59.74 -68.65
CA GLN A 38 -3.06 -58.60 -68.71
C GLN A 38 -2.58 -57.43 -67.84
N LEU A 39 -1.98 -57.71 -66.67
CA LEU A 39 -1.37 -56.71 -65.79
C LEU A 39 -0.15 -56.04 -66.42
N ARG A 40 0.76 -56.77 -67.10
CA ARG A 40 1.92 -56.15 -67.79
C ARG A 40 1.53 -55.24 -68.95
N TYR A 41 0.46 -55.58 -69.68
CA TYR A 41 -0.07 -54.72 -70.75
C TYR A 41 -0.66 -53.41 -70.19
N LEU A 42 -1.37 -53.49 -69.05
CA LEU A 42 -1.89 -52.35 -68.30
C LEU A 42 -0.77 -51.50 -67.66
N GLU A 43 0.26 -52.12 -67.12
CA GLU A 43 1.43 -51.45 -66.52
C GLU A 43 2.24 -50.67 -67.57
N SER A 44 2.49 -51.23 -68.76
CA SER A 44 3.17 -50.50 -69.84
C SER A 44 2.34 -49.35 -70.42
N SER A 45 1.01 -49.43 -70.29
CA SER A 45 0.08 -48.34 -70.66
C SER A 45 0.00 -47.26 -69.58
N LEU A 46 0.24 -47.62 -68.31
CA LEU A 46 0.30 -46.71 -67.15
C LEU A 46 1.67 -46.02 -67.00
N GLU A 47 2.77 -46.63 -67.40
CA GLU A 47 4.10 -45.97 -67.41
C GLU A 47 4.22 -44.86 -68.46
N LYS A 48 3.38 -44.87 -69.50
CA LYS A 48 3.23 -43.72 -70.42
C LYS A 48 2.31 -42.61 -69.89
N ILE A 49 1.65 -42.82 -68.75
CA ILE A 49 0.84 -41.82 -68.02
C ILE A 49 1.55 -41.39 -66.72
N SER A 50 2.68 -42.03 -66.35
CA SER A 50 3.50 -41.73 -65.19
C SER A 50 4.57 -40.64 -65.46
N SER A 51 4.19 -39.57 -66.15
CA SER A 51 4.99 -38.34 -66.22
C SER A 51 4.11 -37.12 -65.91
N GLU A 52 3.56 -37.09 -64.70
CA GLU A 52 3.13 -35.90 -63.96
C GLU A 52 2.67 -36.36 -62.55
N HIS A 53 3.58 -36.38 -61.58
CA HIS A 53 3.24 -36.59 -60.16
C HIS A 53 3.36 -35.24 -59.44
N ASP A 54 2.25 -34.71 -58.93
CA ASP A 54 2.20 -33.41 -58.28
C ASP A 54 2.60 -33.52 -56.80
N HIS A 55 3.85 -33.18 -56.49
CA HIS A 55 4.41 -33.14 -55.13
C HIS A 55 3.70 -32.16 -54.17
N SER A 56 2.73 -31.37 -54.64
CA SER A 56 1.91 -30.51 -53.78
C SER A 56 0.91 -31.27 -52.89
N LEU A 57 0.75 -32.58 -53.12
CA LEU A 57 -0.21 -33.44 -52.42
C LEU A 57 0.40 -34.24 -51.26
N ASP A 58 1.73 -34.32 -51.14
CA ASP A 58 2.45 -35.08 -50.10
C ASP A 58 2.36 -34.43 -48.70
N GLY A 59 2.45 -35.23 -47.64
CA GLY A 59 2.52 -34.76 -46.26
C GLY A 59 3.85 -34.05 -46.00
N LYS A 60 3.86 -32.92 -45.27
CA LYS A 60 5.06 -32.11 -45.03
C LYS A 60 5.48 -32.16 -43.57
N ILE A 61 6.80 -32.14 -43.34
CA ILE A 61 7.41 -32.00 -42.02
C ILE A 61 7.81 -30.54 -41.84
N LYS A 62 7.41 -29.94 -40.72
CA LYS A 62 7.86 -28.61 -40.31
C LYS A 62 8.62 -28.72 -38.99
N LEU A 63 9.87 -28.26 -38.97
CA LEU A 63 10.72 -28.18 -37.79
C LEU A 63 10.76 -26.73 -37.29
N GLU A 64 10.56 -26.53 -36.00
CA GLU A 64 10.55 -25.21 -35.36
C GLU A 64 11.35 -25.23 -34.06
N PHE A 65 12.28 -24.28 -33.92
CA PHE A 65 13.03 -24.10 -32.68
C PHE A 65 12.33 -23.09 -31.76
N ALA A 66 12.38 -23.30 -30.45
CA ALA A 66 11.94 -22.34 -29.43
C ALA A 66 13.10 -22.01 -28.47
N ASP A 67 12.93 -20.94 -27.69
CA ASP A 67 13.79 -20.54 -26.57
C ASP A 67 15.30 -20.57 -26.92
N GLU A 68 15.71 -19.72 -27.86
CA GLU A 68 17.10 -19.63 -28.35
C GLU A 68 17.69 -20.95 -28.86
N LYS A 69 16.85 -21.81 -29.46
CA LYS A 69 17.18 -23.18 -29.91
C LYS A 69 17.53 -24.13 -28.77
N THR A 70 17.05 -23.88 -27.55
CA THR A 70 17.11 -24.87 -26.45
C THR A 70 16.00 -25.90 -26.55
N GLU A 71 14.98 -25.67 -27.38
CA GLU A 71 13.93 -26.65 -27.64
C GLU A 71 13.70 -26.80 -29.14
N ALA A 72 13.57 -28.04 -29.63
CA ALA A 72 13.25 -28.34 -31.02
C ALA A 72 11.90 -29.08 -31.10
N TYR A 73 11.03 -28.61 -31.98
CA TYR A 73 9.69 -29.13 -32.17
C TYR A 73 9.44 -29.54 -33.61
N ILE A 74 8.67 -30.62 -33.80
CA ILE A 74 8.24 -31.09 -35.12
C ILE A 74 6.71 -31.01 -35.24
N THR A 75 6.24 -30.67 -36.43
CA THR A 75 4.82 -30.69 -36.81
C THR A 75 4.71 -31.41 -38.15
N ILE A 76 3.82 -32.40 -38.25
CA ILE A 76 3.60 -33.19 -39.47
C ILE A 76 2.21 -32.87 -40.01
N THR A 77 2.12 -32.46 -41.27
CA THR A 77 0.85 -32.18 -41.94
C THR A 77 0.36 -33.44 -42.68
N ALA A 78 -0.96 -33.64 -42.72
CA ALA A 78 -1.55 -34.79 -43.41
C ALA A 78 -1.37 -34.68 -44.94
N PRO A 79 -1.07 -35.78 -45.66
CA PRO A 79 -1.10 -35.79 -47.12
C PRO A 79 -2.53 -35.62 -47.64
N LYS A 80 -2.67 -34.96 -48.79
CA LYS A 80 -3.94 -34.87 -49.53
C LYS A 80 -4.20 -36.17 -50.30
N ILE A 81 -5.43 -36.38 -50.74
CA ILE A 81 -5.85 -37.61 -51.46
C ILE A 81 -4.94 -37.82 -52.68
N GLY A 82 -4.12 -38.88 -52.65
CA GLY A 82 -3.13 -39.22 -53.69
C GLY A 82 -1.67 -38.90 -53.35
N GLY A 83 -1.38 -38.22 -52.24
CA GLY A 83 -0.02 -37.92 -51.79
C GLY A 83 0.61 -38.96 -50.86
N LYS A 84 1.94 -39.00 -50.80
CA LYS A 84 2.75 -39.90 -49.96
C LYS A 84 2.70 -39.49 -48.48
N LYS A 85 2.61 -40.50 -47.62
CA LYS A 85 2.71 -40.35 -46.16
C LYS A 85 4.17 -40.21 -45.74
N VAL A 86 4.41 -39.35 -44.75
CA VAL A 86 5.73 -39.17 -44.13
C VAL A 86 6.08 -40.38 -43.28
N ASN A 87 7.27 -40.94 -43.46
CA ASN A 87 7.80 -42.06 -42.69
C ASN A 87 8.86 -41.62 -41.66
N PHE A 88 9.25 -42.54 -40.77
CA PHE A 88 10.24 -42.28 -39.74
C PHE A 88 11.61 -41.90 -40.31
N ASP A 89 12.03 -42.56 -41.38
CA ASP A 89 13.32 -42.30 -42.03
C ASP A 89 13.39 -40.88 -42.61
N ASP A 90 12.28 -40.38 -43.18
CA ASP A 90 12.18 -39.00 -43.71
C ASP A 90 12.35 -37.95 -42.60
N VAL A 91 11.82 -38.25 -41.40
CA VAL A 91 11.97 -37.37 -40.22
C VAL A 91 13.41 -37.40 -39.71
N MET A 92 14.01 -38.57 -39.59
CA MET A 92 15.37 -38.71 -39.08
C MET A 92 16.42 -38.09 -40.02
N GLU A 93 16.24 -38.19 -41.34
CA GLU A 93 17.12 -37.54 -42.31
C GLU A 93 17.12 -36.01 -42.16
N LEU A 94 15.94 -35.41 -41.94
CA LEU A 94 15.79 -33.98 -41.71
C LEU A 94 16.46 -33.52 -40.40
N LEU A 95 16.34 -34.30 -39.32
CA LEU A 95 16.97 -33.99 -38.03
C LEU A 95 18.50 -34.12 -38.06
N LEU A 96 19.02 -35.07 -38.86
CA LEU A 96 20.45 -35.23 -39.13
C LEU A 96 21.01 -34.06 -39.95
N GLN A 97 20.29 -33.57 -40.96
CA GLN A 97 20.68 -32.39 -41.73
C GLN A 97 20.79 -31.14 -40.84
N GLU A 98 19.88 -30.98 -39.88
CA GLU A 98 19.85 -29.85 -38.94
C GLU A 98 20.77 -30.02 -37.71
N LYS A 99 21.52 -31.13 -37.63
CA LYS A 99 22.54 -31.42 -36.58
C LYS A 99 22.01 -31.35 -35.14
N ILE A 100 20.76 -31.77 -34.92
CA ILE A 100 20.14 -31.79 -33.59
C ILE A 100 20.70 -32.96 -32.77
N LYS A 101 21.02 -32.71 -31.50
CA LYS A 101 21.53 -33.71 -30.54
C LYS A 101 20.48 -34.04 -29.48
N ASP A 102 20.60 -35.22 -28.88
CA ASP A 102 19.72 -35.74 -27.81
C ASP A 102 18.23 -35.76 -28.21
N ILE A 103 17.95 -36.39 -29.36
CA ILE A 103 16.60 -36.53 -29.92
C ILE A 103 15.83 -37.64 -29.20
N ASP A 104 14.59 -37.37 -28.81
CA ASP A 104 13.65 -38.35 -28.27
C ASP A 104 12.93 -39.09 -29.42
N GLU A 105 13.54 -40.18 -29.87
CA GLU A 105 13.03 -41.02 -30.96
C GLU A 105 11.66 -41.66 -30.62
N GLU A 106 11.38 -41.94 -29.34
CA GLU A 106 10.11 -42.55 -28.94
C GLU A 106 8.93 -41.61 -29.19
N VAL A 107 9.11 -40.30 -28.98
CA VAL A 107 8.07 -39.30 -29.25
C VAL A 107 7.76 -39.24 -30.74
N ILE A 108 8.78 -39.25 -31.60
CA ILE A 108 8.62 -39.24 -33.07
C ILE A 108 7.85 -40.47 -33.55
N ILE A 109 8.22 -41.65 -33.05
CA ILE A 109 7.54 -42.91 -33.39
C ILE A 109 6.07 -42.89 -32.93
N LYS A 110 5.79 -42.36 -31.73
CA LYS A 110 4.42 -42.21 -31.22
C LYS A 110 3.59 -41.28 -32.10
N VAL A 111 4.13 -40.14 -32.52
CA VAL A 111 3.42 -39.15 -33.36
C VAL A 111 3.09 -39.74 -34.73
N LEU A 112 4.04 -40.42 -35.37
CA LEU A 112 3.85 -41.05 -36.68
C LEU A 112 2.84 -42.21 -36.62
N LYS A 113 2.87 -43.03 -35.57
CA LYS A 113 1.91 -44.14 -35.39
C LYS A 113 0.50 -43.65 -35.02
N ALA A 114 0.39 -42.60 -34.22
CA ALA A 114 -0.88 -42.05 -33.75
C ALA A 114 -1.64 -41.26 -34.83
N HIS A 115 -1.04 -41.00 -36.00
CA HIS A 115 -1.62 -40.20 -37.10
C HIS A 115 -2.11 -38.81 -36.63
N THR A 116 -1.41 -38.20 -35.67
CA THR A 116 -1.74 -36.88 -35.14
C THR A 116 -1.08 -35.80 -35.98
N PHE A 117 -1.87 -35.16 -36.85
CA PHE A 117 -1.39 -34.10 -37.75
C PHE A 117 -1.59 -32.70 -37.15
N ASP A 118 -0.83 -31.72 -37.65
CA ASP A 118 -0.95 -30.28 -37.36
C ASP A 118 -0.80 -29.90 -35.87
N LYS A 119 -0.14 -30.76 -35.08
CA LYS A 119 0.21 -30.49 -33.68
C LYS A 119 1.73 -30.45 -33.50
N ARG A 120 2.17 -29.52 -32.65
CA ARG A 120 3.58 -29.29 -32.32
C ARG A 120 4.04 -30.25 -31.23
N PHE A 121 5.05 -31.07 -31.51
CA PHE A 121 5.61 -32.03 -30.57
C PHE A 121 7.09 -31.76 -30.30
N LEU A 122 7.48 -31.74 -29.04
CA LEU A 122 8.85 -31.51 -28.63
C LEU A 122 9.68 -32.78 -28.84
N ILE A 123 10.83 -32.65 -29.50
CA ILE A 123 11.68 -33.78 -29.89
C ILE A 123 13.12 -33.71 -29.35
N ALA A 124 13.60 -32.55 -28.91
CA ALA A 124 14.92 -32.42 -28.27
C ALA A 124 14.94 -31.22 -27.30
N LYS A 125 15.69 -31.34 -26.20
CA LYS A 125 15.91 -30.28 -25.19
C LYS A 125 17.40 -30.07 -24.91
N GLY A 126 17.86 -28.82 -25.01
CA GLY A 126 19.18 -28.36 -24.62
C GLY A 126 19.21 -27.89 -23.15
N ILE A 127 20.33 -27.32 -22.74
CA ILE A 127 20.53 -26.76 -21.39
C ILE A 127 20.36 -25.24 -21.49
N PRO A 128 19.24 -24.65 -21.04
CA PRO A 128 19.07 -23.20 -21.09
C PRO A 128 20.06 -22.48 -20.17
N SER A 129 20.40 -21.22 -20.50
CA SER A 129 21.15 -20.35 -19.57
C SER A 129 20.36 -20.22 -18.27
N LYS A 130 20.99 -20.57 -17.15
CA LYS A 130 20.37 -20.54 -15.84
C LYS A 130 20.70 -19.21 -15.15
N TYR A 131 19.63 -18.53 -14.75
CA TYR A 131 19.59 -17.29 -13.96
C TYR A 131 20.04 -16.05 -14.75
N THR A 132 19.21 -15.00 -14.74
CA THR A 132 19.69 -13.64 -14.96
C THR A 132 20.69 -13.33 -13.85
N GLY A 133 21.83 -12.72 -14.18
CA GLY A 133 22.74 -12.23 -13.15
C GLY A 133 22.03 -11.29 -12.18
N ARG A 134 22.57 -11.09 -10.98
CA ARG A 134 21.91 -10.26 -9.97
C ARG A 134 21.80 -8.84 -10.51
N ASP A 135 20.60 -8.27 -10.47
CA ASP A 135 20.37 -6.88 -10.82
C ASP A 135 21.15 -5.98 -9.86
N ALA A 136 21.55 -4.81 -10.35
CA ALA A 136 22.10 -3.77 -9.49
C ALA A 136 21.07 -3.45 -8.39
N CYS A 137 21.51 -3.36 -7.15
CA CYS A 137 20.67 -2.90 -6.05
C CYS A 137 21.38 -1.80 -5.27
N PHE A 138 20.60 -0.93 -4.64
CA PHE A 138 21.14 -0.02 -3.66
C PHE A 138 21.22 -0.70 -2.30
N ALA A 139 22.35 -0.55 -1.62
CA ALA A 139 22.42 -0.78 -0.17
C ALA A 139 22.08 0.55 0.50
N TYR A 140 20.84 0.67 1.03
CA TYR A 140 20.36 1.84 1.74
C TYR A 140 20.26 1.59 3.24
N GLN A 141 20.50 2.65 4.01
CA GLN A 141 20.30 2.70 5.46
C GLN A 141 18.97 3.39 5.86
N CYS A 142 18.20 3.90 4.90
CA CYS A 142 16.88 4.50 5.11
C CYS A 142 15.91 3.96 4.05
N LEU A 143 15.09 2.97 4.41
CA LEU A 143 13.97 2.50 3.61
C LEU A 143 12.70 3.22 4.05
N THR A 144 12.03 3.90 3.13
CA THR A 144 10.59 3.73 2.86
C THR A 144 10.27 4.28 1.47
N GLU A 145 9.60 3.47 0.64
CA GLU A 145 9.01 3.87 -0.65
C GLU A 145 7.73 4.73 -0.49
N ASP A 146 7.35 5.05 0.74
CA ASP A 146 6.35 6.07 1.05
C ASP A 146 7.02 7.24 1.73
N VAL A 147 6.52 8.45 1.50
CA VAL A 147 6.99 9.72 2.07
C VAL A 147 6.87 9.71 3.60
N ALA A 148 7.79 9.01 4.26
CA ALA A 148 8.21 9.29 5.61
C ALA A 148 9.49 10.13 5.47
N ILE A 149 9.48 11.31 6.05
CA ILE A 149 10.63 12.22 6.09
C ILE A 149 11.86 11.42 6.54
N SER A 150 12.85 11.27 5.64
CA SER A 150 14.10 10.55 5.88
C SER A 150 14.92 11.23 6.98
N GLU A 151 15.79 10.49 7.67
CA GLU A 151 16.73 11.11 8.62
C GLU A 151 17.55 12.21 7.94
N GLU A 152 17.79 13.31 8.66
CA GLU A 152 18.58 14.44 8.16
C GLU A 152 20.03 14.00 7.89
N VAL A 153 20.52 14.24 6.67
CA VAL A 153 21.90 13.97 6.27
C VAL A 153 22.79 15.18 6.47
N LEU A 154 24.04 14.92 6.84
CA LEU A 154 25.08 15.93 7.03
C LEU A 154 25.95 16.09 5.78
N PRO A 155 26.58 17.26 5.55
CA PRO A 155 27.43 17.46 4.39
C PRO A 155 28.66 16.54 4.45
N GLY A 156 28.89 15.76 3.39
CA GLY A 156 29.90 14.71 3.30
C GLY A 156 29.39 13.29 3.62
N GLN A 157 28.16 13.14 4.13
CA GLN A 157 27.58 11.84 4.43
C GLN A 157 27.23 11.07 3.15
N LEU A 158 27.52 9.77 3.14
CA LEU A 158 27.09 8.86 2.07
C LEU A 158 25.55 8.74 2.06
N ILE A 159 24.95 9.07 0.92
CA ILE A 159 23.51 9.00 0.66
C ILE A 159 23.11 7.62 0.14
N PHE A 160 23.87 7.09 -0.83
CA PHE A 160 23.58 5.80 -1.46
C PHE A 160 24.85 5.05 -1.86
N TYR A 161 24.77 3.73 -1.86
CA TYR A 161 25.75 2.81 -2.45
C TYR A 161 25.05 1.84 -3.41
N LYS A 162 25.49 1.82 -4.67
CA LYS A 162 24.96 0.95 -5.74
C LYS A 162 25.91 -0.23 -5.96
N THR A 163 25.39 -1.44 -5.79
CA THR A 163 26.06 -2.67 -6.22
C THR A 163 25.94 -2.81 -7.74
N LEU A 164 27.00 -3.29 -8.39
CA LEU A 164 27.01 -3.49 -9.84
C LEU A 164 26.29 -4.79 -10.21
N PRO A 165 25.60 -4.84 -11.37
CA PRO A 165 24.94 -6.05 -11.81
C PRO A 165 25.97 -7.13 -12.16
N THR A 166 25.64 -8.39 -11.91
CA THR A 166 26.51 -9.52 -12.25
C THR A 166 26.04 -10.23 -13.51
N TYR A 167 26.86 -11.15 -14.06
CA TYR A 167 26.45 -12.05 -15.15
C TYR A 167 26.00 -13.39 -14.56
N GLY A 168 24.96 -14.00 -15.16
CA GLY A 168 24.49 -15.35 -14.83
C GLY A 168 25.37 -16.47 -15.40
N GLU A 169 24.86 -17.70 -15.46
CA GLU A 169 25.56 -18.85 -16.04
C GLU A 169 25.10 -19.12 -17.49
N GLY A 170 26.04 -19.34 -18.42
CA GLY A 170 25.75 -19.62 -19.84
C GLY A 170 25.10 -20.99 -20.08
N GLY A 171 24.36 -21.12 -21.18
CA GLY A 171 23.66 -22.35 -21.59
C GLY A 171 24.30 -23.08 -22.79
N ILE A 172 23.64 -24.14 -23.28
CA ILE A 172 23.99 -24.93 -24.48
C ILE A 172 22.70 -25.25 -25.26
N SER A 173 22.64 -24.92 -26.55
CA SER A 173 21.50 -25.19 -27.44
C SER A 173 21.38 -26.68 -27.84
N VAL A 174 20.25 -27.08 -28.46
CA VAL A 174 20.04 -28.46 -29.00
C VAL A 174 20.98 -28.83 -30.16
N THR A 175 21.65 -27.85 -30.77
CA THR A 175 22.68 -28.06 -31.80
C THR A 175 24.10 -28.12 -31.21
N GLY A 176 24.26 -27.85 -29.91
CA GLY A 176 25.52 -27.86 -29.18
C GLY A 176 26.29 -26.53 -29.19
N GLU A 177 25.64 -25.42 -29.56
CA GLU A 177 26.22 -24.07 -29.51
C GLU A 177 26.14 -23.52 -28.08
N LYS A 178 27.18 -22.81 -27.62
CA LYS A 178 27.18 -22.18 -26.29
C LYS A 178 26.32 -20.91 -26.30
N ILE A 179 25.40 -20.80 -25.35
CA ILE A 179 24.53 -19.64 -25.14
C ILE A 179 25.22 -18.71 -24.11
N PRO A 180 25.41 -17.41 -24.42
CA PRO A 180 26.07 -16.48 -23.52
C PRO A 180 25.27 -16.26 -22.22
N PRO A 181 25.92 -15.95 -21.08
CA PRO A 181 25.23 -15.67 -19.82
C PRO A 181 24.45 -14.35 -19.86
N CYS A 182 23.26 -14.33 -19.26
CA CYS A 182 22.43 -13.12 -19.18
C CYS A 182 22.95 -12.14 -18.10
N PRO A 183 23.20 -10.85 -18.42
CA PRO A 183 23.53 -9.84 -17.42
C PRO A 183 22.31 -9.47 -16.57
N GLY A 184 22.53 -9.12 -15.30
CA GLY A 184 21.54 -8.41 -14.48
C GLY A 184 21.27 -6.99 -15.00
N LYS A 185 20.12 -6.43 -14.68
CA LYS A 185 19.72 -5.06 -15.02
C LYS A 185 20.47 -4.05 -14.17
N ASP A 186 20.94 -2.97 -14.81
CA ASP A 186 21.62 -1.87 -14.12
C ASP A 186 20.63 -0.78 -13.68
N ILE A 187 20.94 -0.05 -12.60
CA ILE A 187 20.16 1.11 -12.13
C ILE A 187 20.88 2.41 -12.46
N LYS A 188 20.20 3.38 -13.08
CA LYS A 188 20.77 4.70 -13.37
C LYS A 188 20.51 5.67 -12.21
N VAL A 189 21.50 6.49 -11.88
CA VAL A 189 21.34 7.58 -10.88
C VAL A 189 21.85 8.89 -11.47
N ILE A 190 21.08 9.95 -11.26
CA ILE A 190 21.35 11.32 -11.72
C ILE A 190 21.46 12.21 -10.46
N PRO A 191 22.55 13.00 -10.31
CA PRO A 191 22.69 13.90 -9.19
C PRO A 191 21.75 15.10 -9.36
N GLY A 192 20.85 15.31 -8.41
CA GLY A 192 20.02 16.50 -8.28
C GLY A 192 20.67 17.57 -7.39
N ASN A 193 19.87 18.48 -6.85
CA ASN A 193 20.35 19.57 -6.01
C ASN A 193 21.15 19.05 -4.80
N LYS A 194 22.34 19.63 -4.57
CA LYS A 194 23.18 19.42 -3.38
C LYS A 194 23.61 17.95 -3.17
N VAL A 195 23.74 17.19 -4.26
CA VAL A 195 24.29 15.83 -4.26
C VAL A 195 25.46 15.74 -5.22
N VAL A 196 26.50 15.02 -4.82
CA VAL A 196 27.63 14.67 -5.69
C VAL A 196 27.75 13.17 -5.80
N ILE A 197 28.04 12.66 -6.99
CA ILE A 197 28.20 11.22 -7.26
C ILE A 197 29.67 10.92 -7.54
N SER A 198 30.16 9.79 -7.04
CA SER A 198 31.53 9.31 -7.27
C SER A 198 31.80 9.05 -8.76
N GLU A 199 33.07 9.08 -9.17
CA GLU A 199 33.47 8.89 -10.58
C GLU A 199 32.98 7.56 -11.18
N ASN A 200 32.96 6.50 -10.39
CA ASN A 200 32.46 5.18 -10.78
C ASN A 200 30.92 5.05 -10.74
N LYS A 201 30.20 6.13 -10.40
CA LYS A 201 28.74 6.22 -10.30
C LYS A 201 28.10 5.21 -9.35
N THR A 202 28.87 4.68 -8.39
CA THR A 202 28.35 3.74 -7.40
C THR A 202 27.98 4.40 -6.08
N ARG A 203 28.37 5.66 -5.84
CA ARG A 203 28.18 6.34 -4.55
C ARG A 203 27.67 7.75 -4.72
N GLY A 204 26.77 8.18 -3.84
CA GLY A 204 26.34 9.58 -3.75
C GLY A 204 26.60 10.16 -2.36
N TYR A 205 26.99 11.43 -2.29
CA TYR A 205 27.28 12.15 -1.05
C TYR A 205 26.51 13.47 -0.99
N ALA A 206 26.11 13.86 0.22
CA ALA A 206 25.43 15.14 0.47
C ALA A 206 26.42 16.30 0.44
N LEU A 207 26.08 17.39 -0.26
CA LEU A 207 26.87 18.63 -0.28
C LEU A 207 26.50 19.58 0.87
N GLU A 208 25.30 19.47 1.41
CA GLU A 208 24.77 20.31 2.49
C GLU A 208 23.92 19.50 3.48
N ARG A 209 23.63 20.09 4.64
CA ARG A 209 22.69 19.55 5.63
C ARG A 209 21.24 19.66 5.12
N GLY A 210 20.51 18.54 5.12
CA GLY A 210 19.12 18.47 4.68
C GLY A 210 18.58 17.04 4.65
N HIS A 211 17.46 16.81 3.97
CA HIS A 211 16.84 15.49 3.81
C HIS A 211 17.02 15.00 2.38
N VAL A 212 17.18 13.68 2.22
CA VAL A 212 17.38 13.03 0.91
C VAL A 212 16.03 12.78 0.26
N PHE A 213 15.90 13.17 -1.00
CA PHE A 213 14.72 12.97 -1.84
C PHE A 213 15.08 12.25 -3.13
N TRP A 214 14.30 11.23 -3.45
CA TRP A 214 14.37 10.48 -4.70
C TRP A 214 13.19 10.84 -5.61
N GLU A 215 13.47 11.31 -6.82
CA GLU A 215 12.48 11.57 -7.87
C GLU A 215 12.85 10.77 -9.13
N GLY A 216 12.34 9.55 -9.22
CA GLY A 216 12.79 8.58 -10.22
C GLY A 216 14.27 8.25 -10.05
N ASP A 217 15.07 8.45 -11.10
CA ASP A 217 16.52 8.24 -11.07
C ASP A 217 17.30 9.39 -10.41
N ILE A 218 16.62 10.47 -9.98
CA ILE A 218 17.26 11.69 -9.48
C ILE A 218 17.30 11.70 -7.96
N VAL A 219 18.45 12.00 -7.39
CA VAL A 219 18.63 12.15 -5.94
C VAL A 219 19.03 13.58 -5.57
N SER A 220 18.32 14.19 -4.62
CA SER A 220 18.59 15.55 -4.16
C SER A 220 18.59 15.65 -2.64
N VAL A 221 19.25 16.67 -2.09
CA VAL A 221 19.23 16.98 -0.65
C VAL A 221 18.63 18.36 -0.45
N GLU A 222 17.50 18.43 0.25
CA GLU A 222 16.76 19.67 0.46
C GLU A 222 16.33 19.86 1.91
N LYS A 223 16.15 21.12 2.33
CA LYS A 223 15.62 21.44 3.67
C LYS A 223 14.10 21.31 3.64
N ILE A 224 13.51 20.81 4.73
CA ILE A 224 12.06 20.68 4.88
C ILE A 224 11.60 21.59 6.01
N LYS A 225 10.46 22.26 5.83
CA LYS A 225 9.71 22.90 6.90
C LYS A 225 8.38 22.19 7.09
N GLU A 226 8.23 21.51 8.22
CA GLU A 226 6.97 20.89 8.64
C GLU A 226 6.16 21.87 9.49
N VAL A 227 4.86 21.97 9.19
CA VAL A 227 3.90 22.70 10.01
C VAL A 227 2.85 21.72 10.51
N LYS A 228 2.91 21.42 11.81
CA LYS A 228 1.95 20.55 12.51
C LYS A 228 0.69 21.36 12.84
N GLY A 229 -0.31 21.29 11.98
CA GLY A 229 -1.60 21.98 12.14
C GLY A 229 -1.92 22.97 11.02
N ASP A 230 -2.95 23.79 11.26
CA ASP A 230 -3.46 24.76 10.29
C ASP A 230 -2.57 26.00 10.20
N VAL A 231 -2.46 26.56 9.00
CA VAL A 231 -1.82 27.85 8.76
C VAL A 231 -2.90 28.92 8.71
N ASP A 232 -2.97 29.70 9.78
CA ASP A 232 -3.95 30.76 9.97
C ASP A 232 -3.27 32.12 10.17
N SER A 233 -4.07 33.15 10.46
CA SER A 233 -3.56 34.50 10.73
C SER A 233 -2.62 34.59 11.95
N ILE A 234 -2.60 33.58 12.83
CA ILE A 234 -1.72 33.53 14.01
C ILE A 234 -0.34 33.04 13.60
N LEU A 235 -0.26 31.98 12.79
CA LEU A 235 1.00 31.45 12.28
C LEU A 235 1.61 32.38 11.21
N GLY A 236 0.77 33.01 10.40
CA GLY A 236 1.14 34.00 9.39
C GLY A 236 1.74 33.41 8.11
N ASN A 237 2.25 34.31 7.25
CA ASN A 237 2.79 33.95 5.93
C ASN A 237 4.07 33.11 6.03
N ILE A 238 4.24 32.15 5.12
CA ILE A 238 5.41 31.26 5.08
C ILE A 238 6.26 31.61 3.85
N ASN A 239 7.52 31.94 4.07
CA ASN A 239 8.52 32.07 3.00
C ASN A 239 9.72 31.19 3.37
N PHE A 240 9.93 30.11 2.62
CA PHE A 240 10.94 29.09 2.95
C PHE A 240 11.76 28.69 1.73
N LYS A 241 13.08 28.55 1.92
CA LYS A 241 14.00 28.06 0.88
C LYS A 241 14.21 26.56 1.03
N GLY A 242 13.26 25.77 0.53
CA GLY A 242 13.25 24.30 0.60
C GLY A 242 11.88 23.73 0.26
N ARG A 243 11.52 22.55 0.77
CA ARG A 243 10.16 22.00 0.69
C ARG A 243 9.35 22.39 1.91
N VAL A 244 8.04 22.58 1.74
CA VAL A 244 7.11 22.89 2.83
C VAL A 244 6.03 21.83 2.86
N HIS A 245 5.81 21.22 4.03
CA HIS A 245 4.71 20.29 4.26
C HIS A 245 3.83 20.82 5.39
N ILE A 246 2.56 21.04 5.09
CA ILE A 246 1.53 21.48 6.01
C ILE A 246 0.54 20.33 6.21
N TYR A 247 0.47 19.81 7.43
CA TYR A 247 -0.43 18.72 7.79
C TYR A 247 -1.89 19.18 7.99
N GLY A 248 -2.13 20.49 8.11
CA GLY A 248 -3.45 21.09 8.27
C GLY A 248 -3.94 21.85 7.03
N SER A 249 -4.91 22.74 7.25
CA SER A 249 -5.53 23.60 6.24
C SER A 249 -4.85 24.97 6.18
N VAL A 250 -4.97 25.65 5.04
CA VAL A 250 -4.49 27.02 4.85
C VAL A 250 -5.69 27.96 4.79
N SER A 251 -5.74 28.89 5.73
CA SER A 251 -6.84 29.86 5.88
C SER A 251 -6.73 31.02 4.89
N ASP A 252 -7.81 31.78 4.79
CA ASP A 252 -7.91 33.00 3.98
C ASP A 252 -6.78 34.00 4.31
N GLY A 253 -6.27 34.65 3.27
CA GLY A 253 -5.31 35.75 3.37
C GLY A 253 -3.85 35.33 3.46
N ILE A 254 -3.57 34.03 3.65
CA ILE A 254 -2.21 33.52 3.81
C ILE A 254 -1.46 33.44 2.48
N THR A 255 -0.18 33.79 2.50
CA THR A 255 0.76 33.63 1.38
C THR A 255 1.86 32.66 1.75
N ILE A 256 2.04 31.62 0.94
CA ILE A 256 3.08 30.60 1.07
C ILE A 256 3.97 30.66 -0.16
N LYS A 257 5.27 30.89 0.05
CA LYS A 257 6.30 30.91 -0.99
C LYS A 257 7.39 29.90 -0.67
N THR A 258 7.71 29.05 -1.63
CA THR A 258 8.76 28.04 -1.44
C THR A 258 9.56 27.75 -2.70
N THR A 259 10.85 27.44 -2.53
CA THR A 259 11.76 27.13 -3.66
C THR A 259 11.72 25.66 -4.10
N GLY A 260 11.15 24.77 -3.29
CA GLY A 260 10.92 23.37 -3.59
C GLY A 260 9.44 23.05 -3.72
N ASP A 261 9.06 21.83 -3.37
CA ASP A 261 7.67 21.38 -3.38
C ASP A 261 6.85 21.92 -2.20
N LEU A 262 5.56 22.12 -2.45
CA LEU A 262 4.57 22.48 -1.44
C LEU A 262 3.52 21.39 -1.32
N ILE A 263 3.38 20.82 -0.12
CA ILE A 263 2.36 19.82 0.20
C ILE A 263 1.44 20.38 1.28
N VAL A 264 0.14 20.38 1.00
CA VAL A 264 -0.91 20.76 1.95
C VAL A 264 -1.90 19.61 2.04
N ASP A 265 -2.00 18.94 3.19
CA ASP A 265 -2.89 17.79 3.35
C ASP A 265 -4.35 18.22 3.55
N GLY A 266 -4.58 19.43 4.08
CA GLY A 266 -5.91 19.99 4.34
C GLY A 266 -6.51 20.80 3.19
N LYS A 267 -7.52 21.61 3.54
CA LYS A 267 -8.22 22.51 2.61
C LYS A 267 -7.45 23.81 2.42
N VAL A 268 -7.52 24.39 1.23
CA VAL A 268 -6.98 25.74 0.97
C VAL A 268 -8.14 26.69 0.70
N GLU A 269 -8.31 27.68 1.57
CA GLU A 269 -9.33 28.72 1.46
C GLU A 269 -8.66 30.06 1.15
N GLU A 270 -8.94 30.64 -0.01
CA GLU A 270 -8.54 32.01 -0.38
C GLU A 270 -7.05 32.41 -0.17
N ALA A 271 -6.13 31.44 -0.27
CA ALA A 271 -4.69 31.63 -0.08
C ALA A 271 -3.88 31.81 -1.38
N ASN A 272 -2.71 32.44 -1.27
CA ASN A 272 -1.73 32.58 -2.36
C ASN A 272 -0.60 31.54 -2.18
N LEU A 273 -0.44 30.64 -3.15
CA LEU A 273 0.58 29.59 -3.11
C LEU A 273 1.55 29.77 -4.29
N GLU A 274 2.85 29.89 -4.01
CA GLU A 274 3.91 30.00 -5.01
C GLU A 274 5.02 29.00 -4.70
N ALA A 275 5.26 28.06 -5.62
CA ALA A 275 6.31 27.06 -5.52
C ALA A 275 7.15 27.02 -6.81
N ASP A 276 8.47 27.00 -6.65
CA ASP A 276 9.37 26.70 -7.77
C ASP A 276 9.39 25.19 -8.12
N GLY A 277 8.89 24.33 -7.22
CA GLY A 277 8.67 22.90 -7.47
C GLY A 277 7.22 22.58 -7.84
N ASN A 278 6.74 21.43 -7.36
CA ASN A 278 5.36 20.95 -7.49
C ASN A 278 4.48 21.47 -6.36
N ILE A 279 3.16 21.54 -6.59
CA ILE A 279 2.17 21.82 -5.53
C ILE A 279 1.20 20.65 -5.45
N LYS A 280 1.03 20.06 -4.26
CA LYS A 280 0.04 19.03 -3.96
C LYS A 280 -0.93 19.52 -2.89
N ILE A 281 -2.22 19.46 -3.18
CA ILE A 281 -3.30 19.80 -2.25
C ILE A 281 -4.16 18.56 -2.04
N GLY A 282 -4.23 18.06 -0.81
CA GLY A 282 -4.90 16.83 -0.44
C GLY A 282 -6.43 16.90 -0.52
N GLN A 283 -7.02 18.10 -0.41
CA GLN A 283 -8.47 18.32 -0.46
C GLN A 283 -8.88 19.39 -1.49
N SER A 284 -10.05 20.00 -1.29
CA SER A 284 -10.60 21.04 -2.15
C SER A 284 -9.86 22.37 -1.99
N MET A 285 -9.79 23.14 -3.07
CA MET A 285 -9.42 24.53 -3.02
C MET A 285 -10.58 25.43 -3.46
N VAL A 286 -10.91 26.41 -2.63
CA VAL A 286 -12.01 27.34 -2.86
C VAL A 286 -11.49 28.77 -2.84
N GLY A 287 -11.75 29.52 -3.92
CA GLY A 287 -11.44 30.93 -4.05
C GLY A 287 -12.67 31.84 -3.92
N GLY A 288 -12.44 33.06 -3.40
CA GLY A 288 -13.47 34.11 -3.21
C GLY A 288 -13.74 35.00 -4.43
N GLY A 289 -13.05 34.75 -5.55
CA GLY A 289 -13.17 35.55 -6.78
C GLY A 289 -12.14 36.67 -6.92
N THR A 290 -11.33 36.55 -7.98
CA THR A 290 -10.53 37.59 -8.66
C THR A 290 -9.20 38.11 -8.08
N SER A 291 -8.65 37.62 -6.96
CA SER A 291 -7.35 38.17 -6.49
C SER A 291 -6.27 37.19 -6.03
N LYS A 292 -6.49 35.87 -6.04
CA LYS A 292 -5.53 34.92 -5.45
C LYS A 292 -5.04 33.90 -6.47
N THR A 293 -3.72 33.70 -6.50
CA THR A 293 -3.05 32.91 -7.54
C THR A 293 -2.29 31.73 -6.96
N ILE A 294 -2.42 30.58 -7.60
CA ILE A 294 -1.57 29.42 -7.40
C ILE A 294 -0.57 29.37 -8.54
N LYS A 295 0.71 29.33 -8.22
CA LYS A 295 1.77 29.26 -9.22
C LYS A 295 2.76 28.16 -8.85
N ALA A 296 2.88 27.16 -9.70
CA ALA A 296 3.94 26.17 -9.63
C ALA A 296 4.75 26.21 -10.92
N LYS A 297 6.08 26.17 -10.86
CA LYS A 297 6.89 25.90 -12.06
C LYS A 297 6.83 24.40 -12.45
N GLY A 298 6.51 23.53 -11.51
CA GLY A 298 6.32 22.09 -11.71
C GLY A 298 4.88 21.69 -12.04
N ASN A 299 4.51 20.51 -11.57
CA ASN A 299 3.15 19.96 -11.66
C ASN A 299 2.27 20.50 -10.52
N ILE A 300 0.97 20.57 -10.76
CA ILE A 300 -0.02 20.83 -9.71
C ILE A 300 -0.97 19.64 -9.62
N ILE A 301 -1.18 19.15 -8.40
CA ILE A 301 -2.09 18.05 -8.08
C ILE A 301 -3.08 18.54 -7.03
N ALA A 302 -4.38 18.43 -7.29
CA ALA A 302 -5.40 18.81 -6.33
C ALA A 302 -6.67 17.94 -6.45
N ASP A 303 -7.42 17.81 -5.37
CA ASP A 303 -8.66 17.02 -5.39
C ASP A 303 -9.79 17.76 -6.13
N SER A 304 -10.02 19.05 -5.86
CA SER A 304 -11.01 19.86 -6.59
C SER A 304 -10.67 21.35 -6.59
N LEU A 305 -11.11 22.06 -7.63
CA LEU A 305 -10.85 23.49 -7.81
C LEU A 305 -12.16 24.26 -8.02
N GLU A 306 -12.42 25.26 -7.18
CA GLU A 306 -13.54 26.17 -7.33
C GLU A 306 -13.10 27.65 -7.28
N LYS A 307 -13.38 28.41 -8.35
CA LYS A 307 -13.15 29.88 -8.42
C LYS A 307 -11.70 30.30 -8.17
N VAL A 308 -10.72 29.54 -8.67
CA VAL A 308 -9.29 29.82 -8.51
C VAL A 308 -8.62 30.28 -9.81
N ILE A 309 -7.50 31.00 -9.68
CA ILE A 309 -6.58 31.29 -10.78
C ILE A 309 -5.33 30.44 -10.57
N LEU A 310 -5.06 29.51 -11.49
CA LEU A 310 -4.01 28.51 -11.38
C LEU A 310 -3.07 28.54 -12.59
N MET A 311 -1.76 28.55 -12.31
CA MET A 311 -0.70 28.44 -13.31
C MET A 311 0.22 27.26 -12.97
N ALA A 312 0.12 26.19 -13.75
CA ALA A 312 1.01 25.03 -13.68
C ALA A 312 2.07 25.12 -14.78
N GLY A 313 3.34 25.10 -14.42
CA GLY A 313 4.45 25.16 -15.37
C GLY A 313 4.63 23.89 -16.19
N LYS A 314 4.09 22.74 -15.73
CA LYS A 314 4.06 21.46 -16.46
C LYS A 314 2.63 20.92 -16.59
N ASN A 315 2.29 19.87 -15.83
CA ASN A 315 1.00 19.18 -15.89
C ASN A 315 0.08 19.61 -14.74
N LEU A 316 -1.22 19.53 -14.97
CA LEU A 316 -2.25 19.68 -13.94
C LEU A 316 -3.04 18.38 -13.84
N ILE A 317 -3.10 17.80 -12.64
CA ILE A 317 -3.84 16.56 -12.37
C ILE A 317 -4.91 16.86 -11.31
N ILE A 318 -6.17 16.64 -11.66
CA ILE A 318 -7.31 16.87 -10.77
C ILE A 318 -8.14 15.59 -10.59
N ASN A 319 -8.40 15.21 -9.35
CA ASN A 319 -9.11 13.96 -9.06
C ASN A 319 -10.64 14.10 -9.21
N LYS A 320 -11.20 15.23 -8.79
CA LYS A 320 -12.63 15.53 -8.87
C LYS A 320 -12.90 16.66 -9.86
N ASN A 321 -13.55 17.72 -9.41
CA ASN A 321 -14.19 18.69 -10.30
C ASN A 321 -13.41 19.99 -10.43
N ILE A 322 -13.53 20.60 -11.61
CA ILE A 322 -13.09 21.98 -11.89
C ILE A 322 -14.33 22.83 -12.13
N VAL A 323 -14.52 23.87 -11.31
CA VAL A 323 -15.69 24.76 -11.36
C VAL A 323 -15.25 26.22 -11.40
N ASN A 324 -15.59 26.94 -12.48
CA ASN A 324 -15.39 28.39 -12.62
C ASN A 324 -13.95 28.85 -12.33
N SER A 325 -12.97 28.07 -12.76
CA SER A 325 -11.55 28.34 -12.47
C SER A 325 -10.79 28.69 -13.73
N ASP A 326 -9.91 29.69 -13.64
CA ASP A 326 -9.02 30.09 -14.72
C ASP A 326 -7.70 29.32 -14.60
N ILE A 327 -7.46 28.44 -15.54
CA ILE A 327 -6.39 27.44 -15.49
C ILE A 327 -5.46 27.62 -16.68
N THR A 328 -4.16 27.68 -16.42
CA THR A 328 -3.11 27.62 -17.44
C THR A 328 -2.14 26.52 -17.08
N ALA A 329 -1.99 25.52 -17.95
CA ALA A 329 -0.98 24.48 -17.84
C ALA A 329 -0.12 24.46 -19.10
N SER A 330 1.20 24.28 -19.00
CA SER A 330 2.08 24.31 -20.18
C SER A 330 2.01 23.03 -21.02
N LYS A 331 1.73 21.86 -20.39
CA LYS A 331 1.70 20.55 -21.06
C LYS A 331 0.28 19.96 -21.05
N VAL A 332 -0.03 19.10 -20.08
CA VAL A 332 -1.26 18.30 -20.05
C VAL A 332 -2.14 18.67 -18.86
N ILE A 333 -3.46 18.72 -19.07
CA ILE A 333 -4.46 18.72 -18.00
C ILE A 333 -5.18 17.37 -18.00
N VAL A 334 -5.12 16.65 -16.88
CA VAL A 334 -5.82 15.38 -16.69
C VAL A 334 -6.83 15.53 -15.56
N VAL A 335 -8.07 15.12 -15.82
CA VAL A 335 -9.10 15.00 -14.79
C VAL A 335 -9.55 13.54 -14.70
N GLU A 336 -9.61 12.99 -13.48
CA GLU A 336 -9.99 11.59 -13.28
C GLU A 336 -11.46 11.29 -13.63
N SER A 337 -11.78 10.02 -13.81
CA SER A 337 -13.06 9.53 -14.34
C SER A 337 -14.26 9.82 -13.42
N GLY A 338 -15.42 10.15 -13.99
CA GLY A 338 -16.65 10.50 -13.23
C GLY A 338 -16.76 11.97 -12.79
N SER A 339 -15.80 12.79 -13.17
CA SER A 339 -15.72 14.22 -12.83
C SER A 339 -16.21 15.14 -13.96
N PHE A 340 -16.18 16.46 -13.74
CA PHE A 340 -16.53 17.45 -14.77
C PHE A 340 -15.69 18.73 -14.71
N LEU A 341 -15.51 19.33 -15.89
CA LEU A 341 -14.93 20.66 -16.08
C LEU A 341 -16.04 21.61 -16.56
N ARG A 342 -16.40 22.58 -15.72
CA ARG A 342 -17.43 23.59 -16.04
C ARG A 342 -17.00 25.00 -15.65
N GLY A 343 -17.13 25.93 -16.60
CA GLY A 343 -16.85 27.35 -16.39
C GLY A 343 -15.37 27.70 -16.23
N GLY A 344 -15.05 28.97 -16.49
CA GLY A 344 -13.69 29.48 -16.46
C GLY A 344 -12.95 29.30 -17.78
N LYS A 345 -11.74 29.86 -17.85
CA LYS A 345 -10.86 29.80 -19.03
C LYS A 345 -9.74 28.79 -18.78
N VAL A 346 -9.63 27.78 -19.64
CA VAL A 346 -8.63 26.72 -19.54
C VAL A 346 -7.71 26.75 -20.75
N VAL A 347 -6.39 26.76 -20.52
CA VAL A 347 -5.35 26.81 -21.54
C VAL A 347 -4.35 25.68 -21.30
N ALA A 348 -4.11 24.83 -22.30
CA ALA A 348 -3.14 23.73 -22.26
C ALA A 348 -2.68 23.29 -23.66
N GLN A 349 -1.62 22.48 -23.75
CA GLN A 349 -1.30 21.78 -25.00
C GLN A 349 -2.26 20.62 -25.24
N GLU A 350 -2.48 19.83 -24.20
CA GLU A 350 -3.37 18.67 -24.24
C GLU A 350 -4.31 18.61 -23.04
N ILE A 351 -5.51 18.09 -23.25
CA ILE A 351 -6.51 17.88 -22.20
C ILE A 351 -7.08 16.47 -22.32
N ASP A 352 -7.16 15.76 -21.20
CA ASP A 352 -7.93 14.53 -21.07
C ASP A 352 -8.88 14.64 -19.87
N VAL A 353 -10.17 14.66 -20.17
CA VAL A 353 -11.22 14.90 -19.17
C VAL A 353 -12.45 14.05 -19.45
N PRO A 354 -13.20 13.61 -18.43
CA PRO A 354 -14.43 12.87 -18.61
C PRO A 354 -15.56 13.70 -19.24
N ASN A 355 -15.95 14.81 -18.59
CA ASN A 355 -17.08 15.64 -19.02
C ASN A 355 -16.68 17.12 -19.12
N ILE A 356 -17.13 17.80 -20.19
CA ILE A 356 -16.88 19.23 -20.41
C ILE A 356 -18.20 19.97 -20.68
N GLY A 357 -18.50 20.98 -19.86
CA GLY A 357 -19.67 21.86 -20.03
C GLY A 357 -20.90 21.42 -19.24
N LEU A 358 -22.05 22.01 -19.55
CA LEU A 358 -23.32 21.83 -18.83
C LEU A 358 -24.41 21.24 -19.73
N GLU A 359 -25.26 20.37 -19.17
CA GLU A 359 -26.41 19.79 -19.86
C GLU A 359 -27.48 20.85 -20.16
N SER A 360 -28.06 20.79 -21.37
CA SER A 360 -28.90 21.84 -21.97
C SER A 360 -30.17 22.26 -21.21
N LYS A 361 -30.54 21.58 -20.11
CA LYS A 361 -31.76 21.87 -19.33
C LYS A 361 -31.61 23.01 -18.30
N GLU A 362 -30.39 23.45 -17.99
CA GLU A 362 -30.11 24.49 -16.98
C GLU A 362 -29.71 25.86 -17.58
N LYS A 363 -30.37 26.28 -18.67
CA LYS A 363 -30.14 27.57 -19.36
C LYS A 363 -30.62 28.82 -18.58
N LYS A 364 -30.43 28.87 -17.26
CA LYS A 364 -30.63 30.09 -16.45
C LYS A 364 -29.32 30.53 -15.79
N GLY A 365 -28.44 31.13 -16.59
CA GLY A 365 -27.33 31.96 -16.09
C GLY A 365 -25.92 31.50 -16.48
N LYS A 366 -25.43 32.03 -17.61
CA LYS A 366 -24.02 32.26 -18.00
C LYS A 366 -22.91 31.58 -17.17
N ILE A 367 -22.70 30.29 -17.35
CA ILE A 367 -21.38 29.68 -17.09
C ILE A 367 -20.88 29.14 -18.43
N GLU A 368 -20.10 29.95 -19.14
CA GLU A 368 -19.43 29.54 -20.36
C GLU A 368 -18.08 28.91 -20.01
N THR A 369 -17.81 27.71 -20.53
CA THR A 369 -16.48 27.10 -20.46
C THR A 369 -15.70 27.50 -21.71
N ILE A 370 -14.55 28.15 -21.54
CA ILE A 370 -13.67 28.54 -22.66
C ILE A 370 -12.42 27.66 -22.62
N LEU A 371 -12.23 26.84 -23.64
CA LEU A 371 -11.06 25.98 -23.80
C LEU A 371 -10.18 26.52 -24.92
N ASN A 372 -8.90 26.76 -24.65
CA ASN A 372 -7.93 27.15 -25.66
C ASN A 372 -6.74 26.18 -25.68
N ILE A 373 -6.83 25.19 -26.56
CA ILE A 373 -5.97 24.00 -26.53
C ILE A 373 -5.09 23.96 -27.76
N GLN A 374 -3.79 23.72 -27.61
CA GLN A 374 -2.87 23.86 -28.73
C GLN A 374 -2.79 22.62 -29.63
N ASN A 375 -3.00 21.41 -29.10
CA ASN A 375 -2.75 20.17 -29.83
C ASN A 375 -3.96 19.22 -29.84
N LYS A 376 -4.32 18.70 -28.66
CA LYS A 376 -5.24 17.55 -28.53
C LYS A 376 -6.21 17.70 -27.37
N VAL A 377 -7.49 17.37 -27.60
CA VAL A 377 -8.52 17.29 -26.55
C VAL A 377 -9.17 15.92 -26.61
N SER A 378 -8.96 15.11 -25.58
CA SER A 378 -9.61 13.82 -25.36
C SER A 378 -10.73 13.97 -24.34
N VAL A 379 -11.93 13.49 -24.68
CA VAL A 379 -13.12 13.53 -23.84
C VAL A 379 -13.63 12.09 -23.62
N ARG A 380 -13.60 11.61 -22.37
CA ARG A 380 -13.91 10.20 -22.05
C ARG A 380 -15.40 9.89 -22.04
N GLU A 381 -16.23 10.87 -21.71
CA GLU A 381 -17.68 10.72 -21.61
C GLU A 381 -18.39 11.67 -22.57
N LYS A 382 -18.62 12.94 -22.20
CA LYS A 382 -19.40 13.88 -23.00
C LYS A 382 -18.82 15.30 -23.07
N ILE A 383 -18.91 15.92 -24.25
CA ILE A 383 -18.71 17.37 -24.44
C ILE A 383 -20.03 18.03 -24.82
N TYR A 384 -20.45 19.02 -24.01
CA TYR A 384 -21.73 19.71 -24.18
C TYR A 384 -21.59 20.96 -25.08
N PRO A 385 -22.65 21.38 -25.81
CA PRO A 385 -22.64 22.57 -26.68
C PRO A 385 -22.37 23.91 -25.98
N SER A 386 -22.41 23.96 -24.64
CA SER A 386 -22.09 25.16 -23.85
C SER A 386 -20.61 25.57 -23.89
N VAL A 387 -19.74 24.75 -24.50
CA VAL A 387 -18.29 24.94 -24.52
C VAL A 387 -17.87 25.75 -25.75
N LYS A 388 -17.12 26.83 -25.53
CA LYS A 388 -16.37 27.52 -26.59
C LYS A 388 -14.99 26.89 -26.69
N LEU A 389 -14.79 26.08 -27.72
CA LEU A 389 -13.54 25.37 -27.96
C LEU A 389 -12.73 26.07 -29.05
N SER A 390 -11.53 26.52 -28.71
CA SER A 390 -10.49 26.89 -29.67
C SER A 390 -9.37 25.86 -29.65
N LEU A 391 -9.09 25.29 -30.82
CA LEU A 391 -7.98 24.36 -31.06
C LEU A 391 -6.94 25.08 -31.92
N GLY A 392 -5.81 25.45 -31.32
CA GLY A 392 -4.79 26.31 -31.92
C GLY A 392 -5.39 27.67 -32.28
N ASN A 393 -5.39 28.03 -33.57
CA ASN A 393 -6.00 29.26 -34.09
C ASN A 393 -7.43 29.04 -34.64
N ILE A 394 -8.00 27.85 -34.47
CA ILE A 394 -9.29 27.46 -35.06
C ILE A 394 -10.36 27.47 -33.96
N ASN A 395 -11.37 28.33 -34.11
CA ASN A 395 -12.57 28.28 -33.28
C ASN A 395 -13.50 27.18 -33.81
N TYR A 396 -13.71 26.13 -33.03
CA TYR A 396 -14.56 25.00 -33.41
C TYR A 396 -15.96 25.15 -32.79
N PRO A 397 -17.02 25.38 -33.59
CA PRO A 397 -18.37 25.48 -33.07
C PRO A 397 -18.94 24.08 -32.74
N LEU A 398 -19.21 23.84 -31.46
CA LEU A 398 -19.93 22.65 -31.00
C LEU A 398 -21.44 22.88 -31.09
N SER A 399 -22.08 22.37 -32.15
CA SER A 399 -23.54 22.48 -32.35
C SER A 399 -24.34 21.36 -31.66
N GLU A 400 -23.74 20.18 -31.49
CA GLU A 400 -24.36 18.98 -30.92
C GLU A 400 -23.41 18.34 -29.88
N GLU A 401 -23.98 17.56 -28.97
CA GLU A 401 -23.20 16.81 -27.97
C GLU A 401 -22.40 15.69 -28.65
N LYS A 402 -21.16 15.47 -28.19
CA LYS A 402 -20.30 14.39 -28.67
C LYS A 402 -19.84 13.52 -27.51
N GLU A 403 -19.80 12.21 -27.73
CA GLU A 403 -19.45 11.24 -26.71
C GLU A 403 -18.17 10.49 -27.08
N ARG A 404 -17.29 10.27 -26.10
CA ARG A 404 -16.05 9.47 -26.26
C ARG A 404 -15.19 9.87 -27.46
N VAL A 405 -14.94 11.18 -27.62
CA VAL A 405 -14.21 11.72 -28.77
C VAL A 405 -12.84 12.24 -28.39
N THR A 406 -11.91 12.13 -29.34
CA THR A 406 -10.63 12.83 -29.30
C THR A 406 -10.57 13.79 -30.50
N MET A 407 -10.34 15.07 -30.24
CA MET A 407 -10.21 16.11 -31.26
C MET A 407 -8.73 16.52 -31.37
N VAL A 408 -8.17 16.39 -32.57
CA VAL A 408 -6.75 16.68 -32.86
C VAL A 408 -6.66 17.65 -34.02
N ILE A 409 -5.63 18.50 -34.02
CA ILE A 409 -5.29 19.33 -35.18
C ILE A 409 -4.38 18.53 -36.11
N GLN A 410 -4.88 18.14 -37.28
CA GLN A 410 -4.08 17.55 -38.35
C GLN A 410 -4.19 18.42 -39.61
N GLU A 411 -3.06 18.77 -40.21
CA GLU A 411 -2.98 19.58 -41.45
C GLU A 411 -3.79 20.90 -41.43
N GLY A 412 -3.94 21.53 -40.26
CA GLY A 412 -4.69 22.79 -40.12
C GLY A 412 -6.22 22.63 -40.12
N LYS A 413 -6.74 21.42 -39.92
CA LYS A 413 -8.17 21.13 -39.67
C LYS A 413 -8.34 20.34 -38.38
N VAL A 414 -9.52 20.44 -37.76
CA VAL A 414 -9.89 19.65 -36.58
C VAL A 414 -10.43 18.30 -37.05
N GLU A 415 -9.71 17.23 -36.75
CA GLU A 415 -10.15 15.86 -36.97
C GLU A 415 -10.70 15.26 -35.67
N ILE A 416 -11.73 14.41 -35.79
CA ILE A 416 -12.38 13.76 -34.66
C ILE A 416 -12.20 12.26 -34.82
N ILE A 417 -11.53 11.65 -33.87
CA ILE A 417 -11.28 10.22 -33.79
C ILE A 417 -11.93 9.63 -32.54
N ASP A 418 -12.04 8.30 -32.50
CA ASP A 418 -12.44 7.59 -31.30
C ASP A 418 -11.47 7.89 -30.15
N TYR A 419 -11.99 7.92 -28.92
CA TYR A 419 -11.22 8.26 -27.74
C TYR A 419 -9.87 7.53 -27.68
N GLU A 420 -8.80 8.32 -27.63
CA GLU A 420 -7.44 7.88 -27.45
C GLU A 420 -6.91 8.43 -26.13
N GLN A 421 -6.59 7.52 -25.20
CA GLN A 421 -6.03 7.85 -23.90
C GLN A 421 -4.64 8.48 -24.08
N ILE A 422 -4.38 9.58 -23.36
CA ILE A 422 -3.03 10.15 -23.31
C ILE A 422 -2.13 9.13 -22.58
N PRO A 423 -0.97 8.74 -23.14
CA PRO A 423 -0.06 7.80 -22.48
C PRO A 423 0.31 8.28 -21.07
N PRO A 424 0.57 7.35 -20.12
CA PRO A 424 0.97 7.71 -18.76
C PRO A 424 2.20 8.63 -18.82
N LEU A 425 2.16 9.70 -18.03
CA LEU A 425 3.19 10.74 -17.99
C LEU A 425 4.48 10.20 -17.36
N GLU A 426 5.25 9.43 -18.11
CA GLU A 426 6.61 9.02 -17.76
C GLU A 426 7.61 9.75 -18.66
N GLU A 427 8.00 10.97 -18.28
CA GLU A 427 9.21 11.58 -18.81
C GLU A 427 10.18 11.89 -17.67
N PRO A 428 11.39 11.28 -17.66
CA PRO A 428 12.42 11.64 -16.69
C PRO A 428 12.84 13.09 -16.92
N ILE A 429 12.86 13.86 -15.84
CA ILE A 429 13.24 15.27 -15.87
C ILE A 429 14.75 15.36 -16.17
N GLN A 430 15.12 15.87 -17.34
CA GLN A 430 16.52 16.23 -17.60
C GLN A 430 16.82 17.61 -17.01
N PHE A 431 17.63 17.65 -15.97
CA PHE A 431 18.23 18.88 -15.45
C PHE A 431 19.62 19.07 -16.05
N GLU A 432 19.98 20.32 -16.38
CA GLU A 432 21.34 20.67 -16.78
C GLU A 432 22.29 20.49 -15.59
N GLU A 433 23.44 19.85 -15.84
CA GLU A 433 24.47 19.59 -14.84
C GLU A 433 24.99 20.91 -14.24
N PRO A 434 24.97 21.09 -12.90
CA PRO A 434 25.67 22.20 -12.29
C PRO A 434 27.18 22.05 -12.52
N LYS A 435 27.77 23.08 -13.13
CA LYS A 435 29.22 23.21 -13.29
C LYS A 435 29.84 23.53 -11.93
N GLU A 436 30.75 22.64 -11.53
CA GLU A 436 31.74 22.78 -10.44
C GLU A 436 31.23 22.66 -9.00
N ILE A 437 31.83 21.71 -8.26
CA ILE A 437 32.49 21.83 -6.93
C ILE A 437 32.56 20.40 -6.34
N VAL A 438 33.66 19.67 -6.54
CA VAL A 438 33.85 18.31 -5.96
C VAL A 438 35.17 18.14 -5.19
N SER A 439 36.02 19.17 -5.09
CA SER A 439 37.38 18.99 -4.56
C SER A 439 37.56 19.24 -3.05
N THR A 440 36.50 19.44 -2.26
CA THR A 440 36.63 19.93 -0.87
C THR A 440 35.90 19.12 0.21
N LEU A 441 35.20 18.03 -0.12
CA LEU A 441 34.40 17.28 0.87
C LEU A 441 35.07 15.97 1.30
N THR A 442 35.07 15.73 2.62
CA THR A 442 35.53 14.47 3.21
C THR A 442 34.34 13.52 3.35
N PRO A 443 34.31 12.39 2.59
CA PRO A 443 33.21 11.44 2.68
C PRO A 443 33.24 10.65 3.99
N PHE A 444 32.07 10.39 4.57
CA PHE A 444 31.91 9.58 5.78
C PHE A 444 30.58 8.82 5.80
N VAL A 445 30.47 7.84 6.69
CA VAL A 445 29.24 7.05 6.93
C VAL A 445 28.88 7.13 8.41
N ILE A 446 27.59 7.08 8.72
CA ILE A 446 27.07 6.94 10.09
C ILE A 446 26.47 5.54 10.20
N LEU A 447 26.95 4.70 11.12
CA LEU A 447 26.45 3.34 11.33
C LEU A 447 25.93 3.18 12.76
N GLU A 448 24.81 2.48 12.91
CA GLU A 448 24.31 2.02 14.20
C GLU A 448 24.63 0.54 14.34
N THR A 449 25.39 0.17 15.37
CA THR A 449 25.88 -1.20 15.53
C THR A 449 26.04 -1.58 16.99
N THR A 450 26.00 -2.87 17.29
CA THR A 450 26.41 -3.42 18.58
C THR A 450 27.92 -3.76 18.62
N SER A 451 28.60 -3.76 17.46
CA SER A 451 30.00 -4.16 17.30
C SER A 451 30.84 -3.14 16.54
N LEU A 452 31.82 -2.54 17.24
CA LEU A 452 32.81 -1.62 16.66
C LEU A 452 33.63 -2.25 15.51
N LEU A 453 33.83 -3.57 15.53
CA LEU A 453 34.61 -4.29 14.53
C LEU A 453 33.83 -4.42 13.22
N GLU A 454 32.57 -4.84 13.30
CA GLU A 454 31.67 -4.99 12.15
C GLU A 454 31.43 -3.65 11.45
N ALA A 455 31.24 -2.58 12.23
CA ALA A 455 31.12 -1.22 11.70
C ALA A 455 32.31 -0.79 10.83
N LYS A 456 33.55 -1.18 11.17
CA LYS A 456 34.72 -0.88 10.33
C LYS A 456 34.75 -1.68 9.04
N GLU A 457 34.26 -2.93 9.06
CA GLU A 457 34.20 -3.76 7.86
C GLU A 457 33.19 -3.20 6.87
N GLU A 458 32.02 -2.84 7.38
CA GLU A 458 30.91 -2.30 6.61
C GLU A 458 31.24 -0.89 6.07
N ALA A 459 31.79 0.00 6.90
CA ALA A 459 32.21 1.33 6.46
C ALA A 459 33.38 1.31 5.46
N ALA A 460 34.27 0.32 5.53
CA ALA A 460 35.35 0.14 4.55
C ALA A 460 34.79 -0.20 3.16
N GLU A 461 33.77 -1.03 3.09
CA GLU A 461 33.07 -1.34 1.85
C GLU A 461 32.34 -0.11 1.28
N PHE A 462 31.59 0.60 2.14
CA PHE A 462 30.83 1.77 1.73
C PHE A 462 31.71 2.96 1.29
N LEU A 463 32.83 3.22 1.98
CA LEU A 463 33.77 4.29 1.62
C LEU A 463 34.80 3.87 0.57
N GLY A 464 34.97 2.56 0.31
CA GLY A 464 35.98 2.02 -0.62
C GLY A 464 37.41 2.30 -0.17
N LEU A 465 37.61 2.28 1.14
CA LEU A 465 38.91 2.47 1.78
C LEU A 465 39.30 1.18 2.49
N GLU A 466 40.59 0.96 2.67
CA GLU A 466 41.08 -0.14 3.50
C GLU A 466 40.74 0.12 4.98
N ARG A 467 40.42 -0.95 5.73
CA ARG A 467 40.05 -0.88 7.16
C ARG A 467 41.05 -0.10 8.02
N ASN A 468 42.33 -0.12 7.64
CA ASN A 468 43.42 0.54 8.38
C ASN A 468 43.49 2.06 8.13
N LYS A 469 42.77 2.56 7.13
CA LYS A 469 42.69 3.97 6.75
C LYS A 469 41.42 4.65 7.27
N LEU A 470 40.66 3.98 8.13
CA LEU A 470 39.43 4.51 8.71
C LEU A 470 39.60 4.87 10.18
N GLU A 471 38.99 5.99 10.56
CA GLU A 471 38.86 6.48 11.93
C GLU A 471 37.38 6.44 12.35
N ILE A 472 37.14 6.09 13.62
CA ILE A 472 35.78 6.05 14.20
C ILE A 472 35.67 7.20 15.21
N GLN A 473 34.56 7.92 15.14
CA GLN A 473 34.09 8.84 16.16
C GLN A 473 32.74 8.35 16.71
N GLU A 474 32.65 8.13 18.01
CA GLU A 474 31.38 7.78 18.68
C GLU A 474 30.48 9.03 18.77
N ILE A 475 29.25 8.93 18.25
CA ILE A 475 28.25 10.00 18.34
C ILE A 475 27.41 9.81 19.61
N SER A 476 26.87 8.61 19.82
CA SER A 476 26.03 8.31 20.98
C SER A 476 26.05 6.82 21.32
N LYS A 477 25.68 6.52 22.56
CA LYS A 477 25.60 5.16 23.10
C LYS A 477 24.27 4.96 23.81
N THR A 478 23.51 3.96 23.38
CA THR A 478 22.17 3.64 23.91
C THR A 478 22.10 2.18 24.33
N LEU A 479 21.20 1.87 25.26
CA LEU A 479 20.89 0.50 25.67
C LEU A 479 19.59 0.10 24.99
N ASN A 480 19.61 -1.01 24.26
CA ASN A 480 18.43 -1.57 23.62
C ASN A 480 17.55 -2.29 24.64
N GLU A 481 16.31 -2.62 24.24
CA GLU A 481 15.32 -3.33 25.07
C GLU A 481 15.82 -4.67 25.63
N GLU A 482 16.80 -5.29 24.95
CA GLU A 482 17.44 -6.55 25.36
C GLU A 482 18.66 -6.36 26.29
N GLY A 483 18.99 -5.11 26.66
CA GLY A 483 20.14 -4.77 27.52
C GLY A 483 21.49 -4.71 26.79
N GLU A 484 21.49 -4.83 25.46
CA GLU A 484 22.68 -4.69 24.64
C GLU A 484 22.99 -3.23 24.33
N THR A 485 24.27 -2.89 24.27
CA THR A 485 24.73 -1.54 23.94
C THR A 485 24.76 -1.34 22.44
N THR A 486 24.01 -0.36 21.94
CA THR A 486 24.13 0.17 20.58
C THR A 486 24.98 1.42 20.54
N TYR A 487 25.88 1.47 19.56
CA TYR A 487 26.72 2.61 19.24
C TYR A 487 26.23 3.25 17.95
N LYS A 488 26.06 4.57 17.95
CA LYS A 488 25.95 5.37 16.73
C LYS A 488 27.33 5.94 16.43
N LEU A 489 27.94 5.48 15.33
CA LEU A 489 29.34 5.72 15.00
C LEU A 489 29.46 6.50 13.69
N ARG A 490 30.29 7.53 13.67
CA ARG A 490 30.72 8.23 12.45
C ARG A 490 32.08 7.69 12.01
N ILE A 491 32.21 7.26 10.76
CA ILE A 491 33.41 6.62 10.25
C ILE A 491 33.88 7.36 8.98
N PHE A 492 35.15 7.77 8.97
CA PHE A 492 35.74 8.59 7.89
C PHE A 492 37.21 8.23 7.66
N SER A 493 37.82 8.78 6.60
CA SER A 493 39.24 8.55 6.30
C SER A 493 40.16 9.18 7.36
N LYS A 494 41.14 8.42 7.83
CA LYS A 494 42.16 8.85 8.81
C LYS A 494 43.01 10.03 8.34
N ASP A 495 43.14 10.19 7.02
CA ASP A 495 43.90 11.29 6.40
C ASP A 495 43.08 12.57 6.24
N ALA A 496 41.82 12.56 6.68
CA ALA A 496 40.90 13.66 6.50
C ALA A 496 40.49 14.30 7.83
N THR A 497 40.33 15.63 7.82
CA THR A 497 39.79 16.36 8.96
C THR A 497 38.35 15.91 9.22
N PRO A 498 37.94 15.67 10.49
CA PRO A 498 36.58 15.24 10.81
C PRO A 498 35.55 16.13 10.12
N PRO A 499 34.67 15.59 9.26
CA PRO A 499 34.00 16.39 8.24
C PRO A 499 33.12 17.54 8.74
N TYR A 500 32.70 17.58 10.01
CA TYR A 500 32.10 18.73 10.71
C TYR A 500 32.20 18.43 12.22
N PRO A 501 32.56 19.37 13.11
CA PRO A 501 32.42 19.13 14.54
C PRO A 501 30.94 18.93 14.88
N TRP A 502 30.59 17.78 15.44
CA TRP A 502 29.41 17.69 16.31
C TRP A 502 29.73 18.60 17.50
N GLU A 503 28.91 19.60 17.82
CA GLU A 503 29.15 20.52 18.96
C GLU A 503 29.57 19.68 20.18
N GLU A 504 30.72 19.84 20.86
CA GLU A 504 31.68 20.94 21.10
C GLU A 504 33.12 20.48 20.75
N GLU A 505 34.17 21.26 20.45
CA GLU A 505 34.82 22.36 21.19
C GLU A 505 35.93 23.01 20.30
N ILE A 506 36.40 24.19 20.72
CA ILE A 506 37.18 25.26 20.02
C ILE A 506 38.56 24.86 19.44
N GLU A 507 38.89 25.33 18.21
CA GLU A 507 40.27 25.31 17.68
C GLU A 507 41.18 26.33 18.40
N VAL A 508 42.35 25.88 18.88
CA VAL A 508 43.31 26.70 19.64
C VAL A 508 44.11 27.61 18.69
N GLU A 509 44.03 28.92 18.94
CA GLU A 509 44.81 29.94 18.22
C GLU A 509 46.33 29.77 18.41
N PRO A 510 47.17 30.17 17.44
CA PRO A 510 48.63 30.12 17.58
C PRO A 510 49.09 30.95 18.78
N VAL A 511 49.85 30.33 19.70
CA VAL A 511 50.34 30.96 20.94
C VAL A 511 51.84 31.25 20.81
N ASP A 512 52.20 32.53 20.96
CA ASP A 512 53.60 32.97 20.99
C ASP A 512 54.37 32.43 22.20
N GLY A 513 55.69 32.28 22.05
CA GLY A 513 56.56 31.82 23.13
C GLY A 513 56.54 32.81 24.29
N ARG A 514 56.37 32.31 25.51
CA ARG A 514 56.29 33.11 26.75
C ARG A 514 57.42 32.77 27.71
N PHE A 515 57.79 33.71 28.57
CA PHE A 515 58.77 33.50 29.63
C PHE A 515 58.21 33.89 31.00
N ARG A 516 58.80 33.35 32.06
CA ARG A 516 58.45 33.68 33.45
C ARG A 516 59.71 33.76 34.30
N ILE A 517 59.84 34.84 35.07
CA ILE A 517 60.88 35.03 36.08
C ILE A 517 60.24 34.92 37.47
N ILE A 518 60.68 33.97 38.28
CA ILE A 518 60.13 33.71 39.62
C ILE A 518 61.25 33.82 40.66
N PRO A 519 61.14 34.73 41.65
CA PRO A 519 61.98 34.68 42.83
C PRO A 519 61.50 33.54 43.74
N ALA A 520 62.38 32.59 44.07
CA ALA A 520 62.12 31.50 44.99
C ALA A 520 63.15 31.48 46.14
N SER A 521 62.97 30.59 47.12
CA SER A 521 63.78 30.55 48.34
C SER A 521 65.28 30.34 48.09
N GLU A 522 65.65 29.73 46.97
CA GLU A 522 67.04 29.40 46.59
C GLU A 522 67.66 30.36 45.56
N GLY A 523 66.86 31.22 44.91
CA GLY A 523 67.34 32.12 43.85
C GLY A 523 66.24 32.61 42.90
N LEU A 524 66.63 33.38 41.89
CA LEU A 524 65.78 33.88 40.82
C LEU A 524 65.77 32.88 39.66
N TYR A 525 64.61 32.33 39.30
CA TYR A 525 64.47 31.33 38.25
C TYR A 525 63.86 31.94 36.98
N LEU A 526 64.45 31.66 35.82
CA LEU A 526 63.90 31.96 34.49
C LEU A 526 63.41 30.67 33.83
N THR A 527 62.19 30.69 33.32
CA THR A 527 61.63 29.62 32.50
C THR A 527 61.14 30.20 31.18
N VAL A 528 61.62 29.67 30.05
CA VAL A 528 61.21 30.11 28.70
C VAL A 528 60.53 28.96 27.98
N TYR A 529 59.28 29.17 27.59
CA TYR A 529 58.44 28.20 26.89
C TYR A 529 58.54 28.42 25.37
N PRO A 530 58.63 27.33 24.58
CA PRO A 530 58.63 27.45 23.12
C PRO A 530 57.24 27.88 22.61
N PRO A 531 57.15 28.55 21.44
CA PRO A 531 55.86 28.82 20.81
C PRO A 531 55.18 27.53 20.36
N GLU A 532 53.84 27.53 20.35
CA GLU A 532 53.01 26.42 19.86
C GLU A 532 52.38 26.80 18.50
N GLY A 533 52.45 25.89 17.53
CA GLY A 533 52.00 26.15 16.16
C GLY A 533 52.91 27.12 15.39
N LYS A 534 52.35 28.23 14.88
CA LYS A 534 53.07 29.28 14.12
C LYS A 534 53.48 30.48 14.97
N GLY A 535 53.40 30.40 16.30
CA GLY A 535 53.74 31.50 17.21
C GLY A 535 55.21 31.95 17.10
N LYS A 536 55.47 33.22 17.40
CA LYS A 536 56.81 33.81 17.43
C LYS A 536 57.58 33.37 18.67
N ARG A 537 58.90 33.19 18.55
CA ARG A 537 59.78 32.91 19.69
C ARG A 537 59.97 34.17 20.55
N THR A 538 60.04 33.98 21.86
CA THR A 538 60.40 35.05 22.81
C THR A 538 61.75 35.68 22.44
N ALA A 539 61.80 37.01 22.37
CA ALA A 539 63.03 37.73 22.09
C ALA A 539 63.87 37.90 23.37
N GLU A 540 65.20 37.82 23.23
CA GLU A 540 66.12 38.05 24.36
C GLU A 540 65.93 39.43 24.99
N GLU A 541 65.61 40.43 24.17
CA GLU A 541 65.39 41.83 24.56
C GLU A 541 64.20 42.00 25.52
N GLU A 542 63.14 41.21 25.35
CA GLU A 542 61.95 41.26 26.21
C GLU A 542 62.24 40.73 27.62
N VAL A 543 63.03 39.67 27.72
CA VAL A 543 63.42 39.08 29.01
C VAL A 543 64.36 40.01 29.77
N LEU A 544 65.29 40.66 29.06
CA LEU A 544 66.22 41.63 29.66
C LEU A 544 65.49 42.89 30.14
N LYS A 545 64.51 43.37 29.38
CA LYS A 545 63.69 44.52 29.77
C LYS A 545 62.89 44.25 31.04
N GLU A 546 62.33 43.06 31.20
CA GLU A 546 61.58 42.71 32.41
C GLU A 546 62.50 42.53 33.64
N ILE A 547 63.75 42.12 33.43
CA ILE A 547 64.77 42.08 34.50
C ILE A 547 65.12 43.49 34.97
N GLU A 548 65.28 44.44 34.05
CA GLU A 548 65.55 45.86 34.34
C GLU A 548 64.34 46.55 34.99
N GLU A 549 63.12 46.36 34.47
CA GLU A 549 61.89 46.97 35.01
C GLU A 549 61.56 46.50 36.44
N LYS A 550 61.95 45.27 36.78
CA LYS A 550 61.70 44.68 38.11
C LYS A 550 62.86 44.85 39.09
N GLU A 551 63.93 45.55 38.69
CA GLU A 551 65.11 45.85 39.52
C GLU A 551 65.72 44.57 40.16
N TYR A 552 65.85 43.48 39.40
CA TYR A 552 66.49 42.26 39.92
C TYR A 552 68.01 42.40 39.92
N ASP A 553 68.62 42.26 41.09
CA ASP A 553 70.07 42.39 41.26
C ASP A 553 70.83 41.08 40.97
N GLU A 554 72.07 41.22 40.46
CA GLU A 554 73.04 40.14 40.24
C GLU A 554 72.57 39.00 39.29
N VAL A 555 71.88 39.35 38.21
CA VAL A 555 71.42 38.37 37.21
C VAL A 555 72.54 37.96 36.24
N ASN A 556 72.75 36.66 36.07
CA ASN A 556 73.66 36.06 35.10
C ASN A 556 73.10 36.14 33.68
N LEU A 557 73.44 37.24 32.99
CA LEU A 557 72.99 37.56 31.62
C LEU A 557 73.34 36.48 30.59
N GLN A 558 74.42 35.73 30.78
CA GLN A 558 74.84 34.68 29.84
C GLN A 558 73.91 33.46 29.94
N LEU A 559 73.49 33.12 31.16
CA LEU A 559 72.55 32.05 31.43
C LEU A 559 71.12 32.38 30.95
N VAL A 560 70.73 33.66 31.02
CA VAL A 560 69.48 34.18 30.46
C VAL A 560 69.44 33.93 28.95
N LYS A 561 70.50 34.32 28.22
CA LYS A 561 70.59 34.10 26.76
C LYS A 561 70.55 32.63 26.37
N GLU A 562 71.25 31.76 27.09
CA GLU A 562 71.20 30.32 26.82
C GLU A 562 69.80 29.73 27.04
N THR A 563 69.10 30.21 28.07
CA THR A 563 67.76 29.71 28.42
C THR A 563 66.70 30.18 27.41
N VAL A 564 66.80 31.42 26.93
CA VAL A 564 65.93 31.96 25.86
C VAL A 564 66.16 31.22 24.54
N ASN A 565 67.41 30.95 24.17
CA ASN A 565 67.72 30.21 22.93
C ASN A 565 67.28 28.74 22.98
N ARG A 566 67.37 28.10 24.15
CA ARG A 566 66.95 26.70 24.31
C ARG A 566 65.44 26.53 24.38
N ALA A 567 64.70 27.47 24.98
CA ALA A 567 63.23 27.50 25.10
C ALA A 567 62.59 26.12 25.36
N LYS A 568 63.09 25.39 26.37
CA LYS A 568 62.66 24.01 26.69
C LYS A 568 61.60 23.92 27.80
N GLY A 569 61.12 25.06 28.31
CA GLY A 569 60.18 25.10 29.45
C GLY A 569 60.78 24.64 30.79
N ALA A 570 62.11 24.50 30.88
CA ALA A 570 62.81 24.14 32.12
C ALA A 570 63.27 25.39 32.88
N SER A 571 63.05 25.43 34.19
CA SER A 571 63.44 26.55 35.05
C SER A 571 64.95 26.52 35.34
N VAL A 572 65.62 27.65 35.10
CA VAL A 572 67.07 27.83 35.29
C VAL A 572 67.32 28.96 36.28
N ILE A 573 68.19 28.75 37.26
CA ILE A 573 68.55 29.77 38.25
C ILE A 573 69.46 30.81 37.59
N ILE A 574 68.94 32.03 37.44
CA ILE A 574 69.63 33.15 36.77
C ILE A 574 70.17 34.19 37.76
N GLY A 575 69.86 34.13 39.06
CA GLY A 575 70.39 35.09 40.05
C GLY A 575 70.14 34.65 41.50
N PRO A 576 70.73 35.35 42.50
CA PRO A 576 70.53 35.05 43.92
C PRO A 576 69.15 35.49 44.43
N LYS A 577 68.84 35.10 45.68
CA LYS A 577 67.54 35.35 46.33
C LYS A 577 67.29 36.85 46.55
N GLN A 578 66.11 37.30 46.16
CA GLN A 578 65.59 38.67 46.35
C GLN A 578 64.64 38.70 47.57
N HIS A 579 64.59 39.76 48.39
CA HIS A 579 63.75 39.83 49.61
C HIS A 579 62.66 40.92 49.51
N ASN A 580 61.45 40.73 50.13
CA ASN A 580 60.55 41.76 50.74
C ASN A 580 59.14 41.19 51.20
N GLU A 581 58.10 41.99 51.49
CA GLU A 581 57.34 42.10 52.77
C GLU A 581 55.80 41.74 52.91
N MET A 582 55.05 41.01 52.05
CA MET A 582 53.60 40.71 52.35
C MET A 582 52.96 39.48 51.66
N ASP A 583 52.54 38.45 52.42
CA ASP A 583 51.97 37.16 51.93
C ASP A 583 50.52 37.29 51.38
N GLY A 584 50.14 36.38 50.47
CA GLY A 584 48.81 36.34 49.84
C GLY A 584 47.73 35.75 50.74
N SER A 585 46.46 36.11 50.52
CA SER A 585 45.31 35.60 51.29
C SER A 585 44.08 35.29 50.42
N VAL A 586 43.10 34.55 50.95
CA VAL A 586 41.87 34.17 50.23
C VAL A 586 40.64 34.58 51.01
N ASN A 587 39.72 35.25 50.34
CA ASN A 587 38.39 35.53 50.86
C ASN A 587 37.38 34.55 50.28
N VAL A 588 36.50 34.00 51.12
CA VAL A 588 35.49 33.00 50.74
C VAL A 588 34.11 33.59 50.97
N ASN A 589 33.33 33.68 49.91
CA ASN A 589 31.94 34.12 49.93
C ASN A 589 31.02 32.92 49.66
N VAL A 590 30.04 32.70 50.53
CA VAL A 590 29.08 31.60 50.45
C VAL A 590 27.68 32.22 50.51
N THR A 591 26.78 31.79 49.63
CA THR A 591 25.39 32.26 49.64
C THR A 591 24.66 31.76 50.89
N GLU A 592 23.67 32.53 51.38
CA GLU A 592 22.94 32.21 52.62
C GLU A 592 22.25 30.83 52.60
N ASP A 593 21.87 30.38 51.42
CA ASP A 593 21.20 29.10 51.14
C ASP A 593 22.16 27.92 50.92
N PHE A 594 23.48 28.15 50.98
CA PHE A 594 24.52 27.17 50.63
C PHE A 594 24.38 26.58 49.22
N SER A 595 23.86 27.38 48.26
CA SER A 595 23.77 26.97 46.85
C SER A 595 25.09 27.15 46.09
N LYS A 596 25.88 28.18 46.42
CA LYS A 596 27.13 28.52 45.73
C LYS A 596 28.21 28.99 46.71
N ALA A 597 29.46 28.65 46.40
CA ALA A 597 30.63 29.25 47.05
C ALA A 597 31.60 29.80 46.00
N ALA A 598 32.06 31.02 46.22
CA ALA A 598 33.07 31.68 45.42
C ALA A 598 34.25 32.11 46.29
N ILE A 599 35.45 32.12 45.71
CA ILE A 599 36.67 32.60 46.35
C ILE A 599 37.26 33.77 45.57
N THR A 600 37.81 34.74 46.29
CA THR A 600 38.58 35.85 45.72
C THR A 600 39.99 35.77 46.29
N PHE A 601 40.98 35.67 45.41
CA PHE A 601 42.39 35.67 45.79
C PHE A 601 42.86 37.11 45.99
N ILE A 602 43.58 37.36 47.07
CA ILE A 602 44.28 38.62 47.33
C ILE A 602 45.77 38.34 47.10
N PRO A 603 46.38 38.89 46.02
CA PRO A 603 47.76 38.57 45.67
C PRO A 603 48.74 39.07 46.74
N PRO A 604 49.86 38.36 46.96
CA PRO A 604 50.95 38.86 47.81
C PRO A 604 51.54 40.16 47.24
N LYS A 605 51.95 41.09 48.10
CA LYS A 605 52.73 42.27 47.67
C LYS A 605 54.24 41.94 47.68
N LYS A 606 55.03 42.80 47.03
CA LYS A 606 56.48 42.66 46.76
C LYS A 606 57.21 41.81 47.81
N GLY A 607 57.45 40.52 47.52
CA GLY A 607 58.29 39.59 48.29
C GLY A 607 57.58 38.58 49.22
N GLY A 608 56.25 38.63 49.37
CA GLY A 608 55.52 37.65 50.19
C GLY A 608 55.22 36.31 49.53
N ASN A 609 54.86 35.33 50.35
CA ASN A 609 54.54 33.96 49.93
C ASN A 609 53.19 33.89 49.20
N PRO A 610 53.09 33.11 48.11
CA PRO A 610 51.84 32.86 47.41
C PRO A 610 50.90 31.96 48.23
N VAL A 611 49.59 32.09 48.00
CA VAL A 611 48.56 31.25 48.63
C VAL A 611 48.72 29.79 48.19
N GLU A 612 48.78 28.85 49.13
CA GLU A 612 48.79 27.41 48.83
C GLU A 612 47.37 26.81 48.79
N PHE A 613 47.21 25.72 48.03
CA PHE A 613 45.95 24.95 47.94
C PHE A 613 45.40 24.54 49.32
N LYS A 614 46.29 24.23 50.27
CA LYS A 614 45.91 23.83 51.63
C LYS A 614 45.22 24.95 52.40
N ASP A 615 45.58 26.20 52.15
CA ASP A 615 45.01 27.36 52.84
C ASP A 615 43.62 27.69 52.29
N VAL A 616 43.42 27.50 50.98
CA VAL A 616 42.11 27.67 50.33
C VAL A 616 41.09 26.65 50.85
N ILE A 617 41.47 25.38 50.94
CA ILE A 617 40.58 24.32 51.45
C ILE A 617 40.24 24.53 52.93
N LYS A 618 41.20 24.99 53.74
CA LYS A 618 40.93 25.36 55.15
C LYS A 618 39.95 26.53 55.25
N ALA A 619 40.09 27.54 54.39
CA ALA A 619 39.19 28.69 54.37
C ALA A 619 37.76 28.30 53.95
N LEU A 620 37.60 27.43 52.94
CA LEU A 620 36.31 26.89 52.49
C LEU A 620 35.61 26.07 53.58
N LYS A 621 36.33 25.17 54.25
CA LYS A 621 35.79 24.36 55.36
C LYS A 621 35.36 25.20 56.55
N LYS A 622 36.13 26.25 56.89
CA LYS A 622 35.79 27.18 57.98
C LYS A 622 34.48 27.95 57.72
N LYS A 623 34.08 28.10 56.46
CA LYS A 623 32.84 28.76 56.01
C LYS A 623 31.69 27.78 55.72
N GLY A 624 31.85 26.49 56.02
CA GLY A 624 30.78 25.48 55.92
C GLY A 624 30.65 24.78 54.56
N VAL A 625 31.63 24.95 53.66
CA VAL A 625 31.69 24.21 52.38
C VAL A 625 32.40 22.88 52.62
N VAL A 626 31.65 21.77 52.59
CA VAL A 626 32.15 20.44 52.95
C VAL A 626 32.35 19.57 51.72
N GLU A 627 31.46 19.70 50.73
CA GLU A 627 31.43 18.88 49.52
C GLU A 627 31.23 19.74 48.25
N LEU A 628 31.34 19.12 47.07
CA LEU A 628 31.15 19.74 45.75
C LEU A 628 32.19 20.83 45.41
N ILE A 629 33.40 20.71 45.98
CA ILE A 629 34.51 21.64 45.72
C ILE A 629 35.23 21.25 44.43
N ASN A 630 35.34 22.19 43.49
CA ASN A 630 36.13 22.03 42.27
C ASN A 630 37.62 22.19 42.57
N GLU A 631 38.25 21.13 43.06
CA GLU A 631 39.67 21.14 43.44
C GLU A 631 40.62 21.39 42.25
N LYS A 632 40.24 20.95 41.05
CA LYS A 632 41.06 21.14 39.83
C LYS A 632 41.15 22.63 39.51
N LEU A 633 40.00 23.31 39.44
CA LEU A 633 39.93 24.75 39.18
C LEU A 633 40.75 25.58 40.19
N ILE A 634 40.70 25.22 41.48
CA ILE A 634 41.51 25.88 42.52
C ILE A 634 43.01 25.65 42.28
N LYS A 635 43.44 24.41 41.99
CA LYS A 635 44.85 24.08 41.72
C LYS A 635 45.37 24.78 40.47
N ASP A 636 44.56 24.87 39.43
CA ASP A 636 44.94 25.49 38.16
C ASP A 636 45.02 27.01 38.30
N THR A 637 44.08 27.63 39.01
CA THR A 637 44.11 29.09 39.30
C THR A 637 45.35 29.49 40.10
N ILE A 638 45.74 28.67 41.09
CA ILE A 638 46.97 28.89 41.88
C ILE A 638 48.23 28.70 41.03
N ARG A 639 48.26 27.71 40.12
CA ARG A 639 49.40 27.45 39.22
C ARG A 639 49.62 28.56 38.19
N GLU A 640 48.52 29.04 37.61
CA GLU A 640 48.52 30.04 36.54
C GLU A 640 48.64 31.48 37.04
N ASN A 641 48.60 31.71 38.36
CA ASN A 641 48.71 33.04 38.97
C ASN A 641 47.63 34.04 38.49
N LYS A 642 46.45 33.54 38.08
CA LYS A 642 45.32 34.34 37.60
C LYS A 642 44.53 34.92 38.78
N PHE A 643 45.11 35.91 39.47
CA PHE A 643 44.49 36.58 40.63
C PHE A 643 43.66 37.81 40.26
N ASP A 644 43.61 38.17 38.97
CA ASP A 644 42.87 39.34 38.46
C ASP A 644 41.36 39.08 38.26
N THR A 645 40.87 37.88 38.59
CA THR A 645 39.45 37.53 38.52
C THR A 645 38.72 37.88 39.83
N PRO A 646 37.66 38.71 39.77
CA PRO A 646 37.04 39.27 40.98
C PRO A 646 36.35 38.23 41.88
N SER A 647 35.93 37.09 41.34
CA SER A 647 35.39 35.96 42.11
C SER A 647 35.42 34.67 41.29
N LEU A 648 36.05 33.62 41.82
CA LEU A 648 36.11 32.28 41.23
C LEU A 648 35.07 31.39 41.90
N MET A 649 34.12 30.88 41.14
CA MET A 649 33.11 29.95 41.66
C MET A 649 33.73 28.55 41.85
N VAL A 650 33.74 28.04 43.07
CA VAL A 650 34.48 26.83 43.44
C VAL A 650 33.62 25.72 44.02
N ALA A 651 32.37 25.99 44.37
CA ALA A 651 31.40 24.95 44.68
C ALA A 651 29.99 25.40 44.27
N GLU A 652 29.22 24.45 43.74
CA GLU A 652 27.81 24.64 43.35
C GLU A 652 27.00 23.44 43.82
N GLN A 653 25.75 23.67 44.23
CA GLN A 653 24.81 22.61 44.58
C GLN A 653 24.44 21.74 43.37
N ILE A 654 24.10 20.48 43.64
CA ILE A 654 23.44 19.59 42.69
C ILE A 654 21.93 19.77 42.85
N LEU A 655 21.23 20.18 41.79
CA LEU A 655 19.77 20.32 41.79
C LEU A 655 19.09 18.95 41.81
N ALA A 656 17.95 18.86 42.48
CA ALA A 656 17.11 17.65 42.44
C ALA A 656 16.39 17.56 41.08
N GLN A 657 16.25 16.35 40.53
CA GLN A 657 15.52 16.11 39.27
C GLN A 657 14.19 15.41 39.56
N ALA A 658 13.12 15.87 38.92
CA ALA A 658 11.80 15.24 39.01
C ALA A 658 11.79 13.88 38.28
N GLY A 659 11.05 12.91 38.82
CA GLY A 659 10.74 11.67 38.12
C GLY A 659 9.73 11.87 36.97
N PRO A 660 9.55 10.86 36.10
CA PRO A 660 8.52 10.91 35.08
C PRO A 660 7.12 11.04 35.70
N ASN A 661 6.25 11.85 35.09
CA ASN A 661 4.86 12.00 35.51
C ASN A 661 4.04 10.74 35.18
N ALA A 662 2.92 10.54 35.87
CA ALA A 662 1.98 9.49 35.50
C ALA A 662 1.39 9.82 34.13
N GLU A 663 1.34 8.85 33.22
CA GLU A 663 0.78 9.00 31.87
C GLU A 663 -0.42 8.06 31.69
N ILE A 664 -1.48 8.56 31.03
CA ILE A 664 -2.64 7.75 30.64
C ILE A 664 -2.51 7.45 29.15
N GLU A 665 -2.28 6.19 28.85
CA GLU A 665 -2.21 5.67 27.49
C GLU A 665 -3.63 5.29 27.03
N ILE A 666 -4.16 6.01 26.05
CA ILE A 666 -5.48 5.73 25.45
C ILE A 666 -5.28 4.68 24.34
N LEU A 667 -5.92 3.52 24.47
CA LEU A 667 -5.76 2.39 23.55
C LEU A 667 -6.75 2.40 22.38
N ILE A 668 -7.71 3.32 22.38
CA ILE A 668 -8.68 3.48 21.29
C ILE A 668 -8.17 4.48 20.26
N LYS A 669 -8.49 4.26 18.98
CA LYS A 669 -8.18 5.21 17.91
C LYS A 669 -8.94 6.53 18.16
N THR A 670 -8.21 7.56 18.57
CA THR A 670 -8.71 8.92 18.78
C THR A 670 -8.68 9.76 17.49
N ASP A 671 -7.88 9.36 16.50
CA ASP A 671 -7.81 10.04 15.21
C ASP A 671 -8.97 9.64 14.30
N THR A 672 -9.99 10.49 14.24
CA THR A 672 -11.06 10.42 13.23
C THR A 672 -10.62 10.88 11.84
N SER A 673 -9.34 11.23 11.65
CA SER A 673 -8.77 11.82 10.42
C SER A 673 -8.16 10.80 9.45
N LYS A 674 -7.84 9.58 9.91
CA LYS A 674 -7.24 8.53 9.07
C LYS A 674 -8.33 7.64 8.46
N ILE A 675 -8.72 7.95 7.22
CA ILE A 675 -9.59 7.10 6.40
C ILE A 675 -8.76 5.90 5.96
N VAL A 676 -9.07 4.70 6.46
CA VAL A 676 -8.50 3.45 5.94
C VAL A 676 -9.31 3.06 4.72
N LEU A 677 -8.70 3.08 3.54
CA LEU A 677 -9.30 2.61 2.30
C LEU A 677 -8.93 1.14 2.12
N ALA A 678 -9.92 0.26 1.97
CA ALA A 678 -9.68 -1.13 1.66
C ALA A 678 -9.42 -1.27 0.15
N GLU A 679 -8.25 -1.84 -0.20
CA GLU A 679 -7.91 -2.23 -1.56
C GLU A 679 -8.26 -3.72 -1.77
N ASP A 680 -8.91 -4.05 -2.89
CA ASP A 680 -9.07 -5.44 -3.30
C ASP A 680 -7.74 -6.03 -3.85
N ASP A 681 -7.67 -7.35 -4.03
CA ASP A 681 -6.50 -8.06 -4.60
C ASP A 681 -6.08 -7.57 -6.02
N ARG A 682 -6.79 -6.58 -6.59
CA ARG A 682 -6.55 -5.95 -7.89
C ARG A 682 -6.27 -4.44 -7.78
N GLY A 683 -6.05 -3.91 -6.57
CA GLY A 683 -5.72 -2.51 -6.34
C GLY A 683 -6.88 -1.53 -6.57
N ARG A 684 -8.14 -1.99 -6.55
CA ARG A 684 -9.31 -1.11 -6.62
C ARG A 684 -9.77 -0.74 -5.23
N VAL A 685 -9.86 0.57 -5.00
CA VAL A 685 -10.33 1.16 -3.75
C VAL A 685 -11.86 1.27 -3.75
N ASP A 686 -12.54 0.62 -2.80
CA ASP A 686 -13.97 0.82 -2.60
C ASP A 686 -14.21 2.03 -1.69
N PHE A 687 -14.50 3.19 -2.29
CA PHE A 687 -14.77 4.45 -1.57
C PHE A 687 -16.00 4.41 -0.64
N ARG A 688 -16.78 3.31 -0.65
CA ARG A 688 -17.91 3.11 0.26
C ARG A 688 -17.48 2.53 1.60
N GLU A 689 -16.32 1.89 1.72
CA GLU A 689 -15.80 1.32 2.97
C GLU A 689 -15.01 2.35 3.80
N ARG A 690 -15.66 3.46 4.17
CA ARG A 690 -15.06 4.58 4.93
C ARG A 690 -15.60 4.70 6.36
N SER A 691 -15.80 3.59 7.06
CA SER A 691 -16.37 3.65 8.43
C SER A 691 -15.32 4.11 9.45
N ASN A 692 -15.50 5.33 9.98
CA ASN A 692 -14.70 5.89 11.09
C ASN A 692 -15.28 5.52 12.48
N ILE A 693 -16.07 4.44 12.56
CA ILE A 693 -16.71 4.05 13.83
C ILE A 693 -15.75 3.21 14.65
N THR A 694 -15.30 3.75 15.79
CA THR A 694 -14.50 3.01 16.77
C THR A 694 -15.40 2.07 17.58
N ASN A 695 -15.67 0.90 17.01
CA ASN A 695 -16.41 -0.17 17.67
C ASN A 695 -15.59 -0.75 18.83
N VAL A 696 -16.22 -0.91 19.99
CA VAL A 696 -15.66 -1.57 21.16
C VAL A 696 -16.61 -2.63 21.68
N THR A 697 -16.04 -3.68 22.24
CA THR A 697 -16.80 -4.78 22.87
C THR A 697 -16.80 -4.68 24.38
N LYS A 698 -17.80 -5.28 25.01
CA LYS A 698 -17.89 -5.43 26.46
C LYS A 698 -16.64 -6.11 27.02
N GLY A 699 -16.01 -5.47 28.00
CA GLY A 699 -14.78 -5.91 28.67
C GLY A 699 -13.48 -5.42 28.01
N GLN A 700 -13.54 -4.81 26.82
CA GLN A 700 -12.36 -4.28 26.14
C GLN A 700 -11.69 -3.17 26.93
N ILE A 701 -10.35 -3.18 26.99
CA ILE A 701 -9.55 -2.15 27.63
C ILE A 701 -9.50 -0.92 26.72
N LEU A 702 -9.85 0.24 27.27
CA LEU A 702 -9.96 1.52 26.58
C LEU A 702 -8.79 2.45 26.88
N ALA A 703 -8.26 2.40 28.10
CA ALA A 703 -7.09 3.16 28.54
C ALA A 703 -6.32 2.46 29.66
N ILE A 704 -5.02 2.71 29.74
CA ILE A 704 -4.11 2.20 30.77
C ILE A 704 -3.40 3.38 31.44
N LYS A 705 -3.36 3.40 32.77
CA LYS A 705 -2.53 4.30 33.57
C LYS A 705 -1.18 3.64 33.83
N ARG A 706 -0.08 4.26 33.41
CA ARG A 706 1.26 3.78 33.73
C ARG A 706 1.62 4.08 35.19
N PRO A 707 2.12 3.11 35.96
CA PRO A 707 2.54 3.33 37.35
C PRO A 707 3.80 4.20 37.43
N LEU A 708 3.92 4.97 38.52
CA LEU A 708 5.07 5.83 38.81
C LEU A 708 6.22 4.98 39.38
N GLU A 709 7.20 4.63 38.57
CA GLU A 709 8.28 3.71 38.98
C GLU A 709 9.47 4.41 39.66
N ASN A 710 9.61 5.74 39.58
CA ASN A 710 10.78 6.44 40.14
C ASN A 710 10.43 7.85 40.68
N PRO A 711 10.66 8.14 41.99
CA PRO A 711 10.40 9.46 42.58
C PRO A 711 11.39 10.56 42.16
N GLY A 712 12.35 10.29 41.26
CA GLY A 712 13.36 11.24 40.82
C GLY A 712 14.66 11.17 41.63
N THR A 713 15.65 12.00 41.27
CA THR A 713 16.97 12.00 41.92
C THR A 713 17.09 13.17 42.91
N ALA A 714 17.56 12.87 44.13
CA ALA A 714 17.75 13.89 45.16
C ALA A 714 18.96 14.79 44.84
N GLY A 715 18.79 16.09 45.02
CA GLY A 715 19.86 17.07 44.92
C GLY A 715 20.70 17.13 46.19
N LYS A 716 21.78 17.92 46.17
CA LYS A 716 22.71 18.07 47.31
C LYS A 716 23.31 19.47 47.36
N LYS A 717 23.24 20.14 48.52
CA LYS A 717 23.87 21.44 48.77
C LYS A 717 25.36 21.32 49.08
N ILE A 718 26.11 22.42 49.00
CA ILE A 718 27.57 22.44 49.23
C ILE A 718 27.97 22.23 50.70
N ASN A 719 27.02 22.33 51.63
CA ASN A 719 27.18 22.02 53.06
C ASN A 719 26.89 20.54 53.39
N GLY A 720 26.43 19.74 52.42
CA GLY A 720 26.10 18.32 52.58
C GLY A 720 24.62 18.00 52.80
N GLU A 721 23.73 19.00 52.90
CA GLU A 721 22.28 18.77 53.01
C GLU A 721 21.68 18.20 51.71
N ILE A 722 20.74 17.26 51.84
CA ILE A 722 20.04 16.62 50.73
C ILE A 722 18.79 17.45 50.35
N ILE A 723 18.60 17.70 49.06
CA ILE A 723 17.41 18.35 48.50
C ILE A 723 16.47 17.25 47.97
N PRO A 724 15.28 17.04 48.55
CA PRO A 724 14.36 16.00 48.06
C PRO A 724 13.84 16.34 46.65
N PRO A 725 13.58 15.33 45.79
CA PRO A 725 13.00 15.56 44.47
C PRO A 725 11.55 16.07 44.57
N PRO A 726 11.09 16.88 43.59
CA PRO A 726 9.69 17.29 43.51
C PRO A 726 8.76 16.07 43.37
N PRO A 727 7.59 16.05 44.04
CA PRO A 727 6.65 14.94 43.91
C PRO A 727 6.11 14.86 42.46
N PRO A 728 5.99 13.67 41.87
CA PRO A 728 5.43 13.51 40.53
C PRO A 728 3.95 13.92 40.50
N LEU A 729 3.49 14.46 39.36
CA LEU A 729 2.06 14.72 39.17
C LEU A 729 1.30 13.39 39.01
N GLU A 730 0.34 13.15 39.90
CA GLU A 730 -0.60 12.03 39.78
C GLU A 730 -1.72 12.39 38.79
N MET A 731 -1.93 11.54 37.79
CA MET A 731 -3.14 11.55 36.96
C MET A 731 -4.06 10.38 37.34
N ASN A 732 -5.37 10.64 37.38
CA ASN A 732 -6.40 9.64 37.67
C ASN A 732 -7.21 9.33 36.41
N LEU A 733 -7.55 8.06 36.20
CA LEU A 733 -8.48 7.66 35.16
C LEU A 733 -9.86 8.26 35.45
N SER A 734 -10.44 8.92 34.45
CA SER A 734 -11.74 9.55 34.54
C SER A 734 -12.83 8.57 34.10
N LEU A 735 -13.84 8.34 34.94
CA LEU A 735 -15.00 7.51 34.58
C LEU A 735 -15.91 8.26 33.60
N GLY A 736 -16.10 7.67 32.42
CA GLY A 736 -17.13 8.03 31.46
C GLY A 736 -18.32 7.08 31.51
N LYS A 737 -19.33 7.35 30.69
CA LYS A 737 -20.55 6.53 30.61
C LYS A 737 -20.22 5.14 30.06
N ASN A 738 -20.81 4.13 30.66
CA ASN A 738 -20.65 2.71 30.29
C ASN A 738 -19.19 2.24 30.28
N THR A 739 -18.36 2.85 31.14
CA THR A 739 -16.98 2.41 31.40
C THR A 739 -16.80 2.10 32.89
N GLU A 740 -15.89 1.19 33.18
CA GLU A 740 -15.53 0.75 34.53
C GLU A 740 -14.02 0.83 34.72
N ILE A 741 -13.57 1.28 35.89
CA ILE A 741 -12.15 1.25 36.25
C ILE A 741 -11.89 -0.06 37.00
N SER A 742 -10.81 -0.75 36.65
CA SER A 742 -10.37 -1.97 37.34
C SER A 742 -10.08 -1.74 38.83
N GLU A 743 -10.17 -2.79 39.64
CA GLU A 743 -9.95 -2.70 41.10
C GLU A 743 -8.58 -2.14 41.50
N ASP A 744 -7.56 -2.34 40.65
CA ASP A 744 -6.20 -1.82 40.81
C ASP A 744 -6.06 -0.32 40.43
N GLY A 745 -7.09 0.30 39.85
CA GLY A 745 -7.07 1.69 39.40
C GLY A 745 -6.21 1.95 38.16
N LEU A 746 -5.74 0.90 37.47
CA LEU A 746 -4.78 1.00 36.37
C LEU A 746 -5.40 0.89 34.98
N LYS A 747 -6.61 0.33 34.84
CA LYS A 747 -7.24 0.07 33.54
C LYS A 747 -8.67 0.61 33.50
N LEU A 748 -9.06 1.12 32.34
CA LEU A 748 -10.45 1.49 32.05
C LEU A 748 -11.02 0.48 31.03
N HIS A 749 -12.16 -0.12 31.33
CA HIS A 749 -12.82 -1.14 30.50
C HIS A 749 -14.22 -0.69 30.05
N SER A 750 -14.69 -1.19 28.91
CA SER A 750 -16.09 -1.03 28.50
C SER A 750 -17.03 -1.99 29.23
N ILE A 751 -18.23 -1.54 29.62
CA ILE A 751 -19.28 -2.38 30.23
C ILE A 751 -20.24 -2.96 29.15
N ILE A 752 -20.27 -2.36 27.96
CA ILE A 752 -21.21 -2.70 26.88
C ILE A 752 -20.52 -2.72 25.51
N ASP A 753 -21.20 -3.26 24.49
CA ASP A 753 -20.80 -3.11 23.10
C ASP A 753 -21.29 -1.76 22.56
N GLY A 754 -20.49 -1.08 21.73
CA GLY A 754 -20.89 0.19 21.15
C GLY A 754 -19.75 1.02 20.56
N GLN A 755 -19.97 2.33 20.41
CA GLN A 755 -18.97 3.27 19.91
C GLN A 755 -18.22 3.91 21.07
N ALA A 756 -16.90 3.84 21.07
CA ALA A 756 -16.08 4.61 22.00
C ALA A 756 -15.91 6.05 21.50
N ILE A 757 -16.25 7.02 22.36
CA ILE A 757 -16.18 8.45 22.07
C ILE A 757 -15.41 9.14 23.18
N TYR A 758 -14.38 9.89 22.82
CA TYR A 758 -13.58 10.69 23.74
C TYR A 758 -14.13 12.12 23.81
N ILE A 759 -14.78 12.50 24.93
CA ILE A 759 -15.38 13.83 25.14
C ILE A 759 -15.07 14.29 26.56
N ASN A 760 -14.66 15.55 26.72
CA ASN A 760 -14.36 16.17 28.02
C ASN A 760 -13.37 15.34 28.86
N GLU A 761 -12.29 14.88 28.23
CA GLU A 761 -11.25 14.04 28.85
C GLU A 761 -11.75 12.71 29.41
N LYS A 762 -12.91 12.23 28.94
CA LYS A 762 -13.53 10.96 29.34
C LYS A 762 -13.84 10.10 28.13
N ILE A 763 -13.61 8.81 28.26
CA ILE A 763 -14.03 7.81 27.27
C ILE A 763 -15.45 7.36 27.64
N ASN A 764 -16.41 7.60 26.74
CA ASN A 764 -17.78 7.11 26.86
C ASN A 764 -18.01 6.02 25.82
N VAL A 765 -18.80 5.01 26.17
CA VAL A 765 -19.24 3.99 25.21
C VAL A 765 -20.75 4.15 24.98
N GLU A 766 -21.15 4.47 23.76
CA GLU A 766 -22.56 4.66 23.41
C GLU A 766 -23.08 3.45 22.61
N PRO A 767 -24.21 2.81 23.01
CA PRO A 767 -24.77 1.64 22.34
C PRO A 767 -25.57 1.97 21.07
N VAL A 768 -25.77 3.27 20.79
CA VAL A 768 -26.56 3.77 19.67
C VAL A 768 -25.68 4.68 18.82
N PHE A 769 -25.56 4.35 17.55
CA PHE A 769 -24.90 5.19 16.56
C PHE A 769 -25.94 6.03 15.82
N GLU A 770 -25.89 7.35 15.99
CA GLU A 770 -26.83 8.29 15.38
C GLU A 770 -26.21 9.02 14.19
N VAL A 771 -26.78 8.80 13.00
CA VAL A 771 -26.48 9.57 11.79
C VAL A 771 -27.47 10.74 11.72
N LYS A 772 -26.96 11.96 11.86
CA LYS A 772 -27.77 13.19 11.86
C LYS A 772 -28.46 13.49 10.52
N GLY A 773 -27.96 12.97 9.41
CA GLY A 773 -28.50 13.20 8.06
C GLY A 773 -28.63 11.91 7.26
N ASP A 774 -28.31 11.98 5.97
CA ASP A 774 -28.41 10.87 5.03
C ASP A 774 -27.16 9.98 5.03
N VAL A 775 -27.33 8.68 4.79
CA VAL A 775 -26.23 7.77 4.47
C VAL A 775 -25.87 7.93 2.99
N ASN A 776 -24.70 8.51 2.74
CA ASN A 776 -24.20 8.89 1.42
C ASN A 776 -22.67 8.68 1.31
N MET A 777 -22.02 9.22 0.27
CA MET A 777 -20.57 9.07 0.07
C MET A 777 -19.70 9.71 1.16
N VAL A 778 -20.26 10.64 1.95
CA VAL A 778 -19.58 11.28 3.08
C VAL A 778 -19.59 10.36 4.30
N THR A 779 -20.72 9.71 4.58
CA THR A 779 -20.84 8.79 5.72
C THR A 779 -20.26 7.41 5.43
N GLY A 780 -20.33 6.95 4.18
CA GLY A 780 -19.95 5.59 3.79
C GLY A 780 -20.91 4.51 4.28
N ASN A 781 -20.50 3.26 4.11
CA ASN A 781 -21.16 2.09 4.69
C ASN A 781 -20.99 2.08 6.21
N ILE A 782 -22.00 1.58 6.91
CA ILE A 782 -22.02 1.53 8.38
C ILE A 782 -21.98 0.06 8.80
N ASP A 783 -21.02 -0.30 9.65
CA ASP A 783 -20.99 -1.58 10.38
C ASP A 783 -20.82 -1.28 11.87
N PHE A 784 -21.86 -1.52 12.65
CA PHE A 784 -21.94 -1.11 14.05
C PHE A 784 -22.40 -2.24 14.98
N LEU A 785 -21.66 -2.42 16.08
CA LEU A 785 -21.96 -3.39 17.15
C LEU A 785 -22.98 -2.82 18.13
N GLY A 786 -24.17 -2.48 17.62
CA GLY A 786 -25.23 -1.85 18.41
C GLY A 786 -26.41 -1.44 17.54
N THR A 787 -27.18 -0.46 18.00
CA THR A 787 -28.35 0.08 17.28
C THR A 787 -27.94 1.27 16.40
N VAL A 788 -28.42 1.31 15.15
CA VAL A 788 -28.15 2.43 14.23
C VAL A 788 -29.42 3.25 14.01
N VAL A 789 -29.33 4.56 14.23
CA VAL A 789 -30.43 5.50 13.98
C VAL A 789 -30.01 6.47 12.89
N VAL A 790 -30.68 6.40 11.74
CA VAL A 790 -30.51 7.32 10.61
C VAL A 790 -31.66 8.31 10.60
N ASN A 791 -31.35 9.58 10.84
CA ASN A 791 -32.35 10.65 10.84
C ASN A 791 -32.79 11.08 9.44
N GLY A 792 -32.01 10.77 8.41
CA GLY A 792 -32.32 11.05 7.01
C GLY A 792 -32.61 9.79 6.17
N ASN A 793 -32.25 9.86 4.89
CA ASN A 793 -32.40 8.79 3.90
C ASN A 793 -31.16 7.87 3.84
N ILE A 794 -31.35 6.66 3.32
CA ILE A 794 -30.24 5.81 2.88
C ILE A 794 -30.26 5.77 1.36
N LEU A 795 -29.22 6.32 0.71
CA LEU A 795 -29.15 6.45 -0.75
C LEU A 795 -28.79 5.12 -1.46
N ASP A 796 -28.96 5.10 -2.79
CA ASP A 796 -28.72 3.92 -3.63
C ASP A 796 -27.29 3.37 -3.49
N GLY A 797 -27.17 2.06 -3.30
CA GLY A 797 -25.90 1.35 -3.28
C GLY A 797 -25.13 1.36 -1.95
N PHE A 798 -25.68 1.93 -0.88
CA PHE A 798 -25.06 1.89 0.46
C PHE A 798 -25.48 0.66 1.26
N LYS A 799 -24.62 0.25 2.19
CA LYS A 799 -24.85 -0.86 3.11
C LYS A 799 -24.81 -0.39 4.56
N VAL A 800 -25.85 -0.74 5.32
CA VAL A 800 -25.94 -0.48 6.76
C VAL A 800 -26.12 -1.81 7.49
N LYS A 801 -25.18 -2.15 8.35
CA LYS A 801 -25.18 -3.36 9.16
C LYS A 801 -25.13 -2.97 10.64
N ALA A 802 -26.05 -3.54 11.40
CA ALA A 802 -26.18 -3.32 12.83
C ALA A 802 -26.46 -4.66 13.51
N GLU A 803 -25.78 -4.97 14.61
CA GLU A 803 -26.13 -6.14 15.43
C GLU A 803 -27.45 -5.93 16.20
N GLY A 804 -27.80 -4.68 16.50
CA GLY A 804 -29.06 -4.29 17.11
C GLY A 804 -30.15 -3.92 16.09
N ASP A 805 -30.94 -2.92 16.44
CA ASP A 805 -32.01 -2.40 15.58
C ASP A 805 -31.44 -1.41 14.54
N ILE A 806 -32.11 -1.29 13.40
CA ILE A 806 -31.89 -0.20 12.43
C ILE A 806 -33.15 0.65 12.36
N GLN A 807 -33.04 1.92 12.72
CA GLN A 807 -34.12 2.89 12.58
C GLN A 807 -33.77 3.92 11.51
N VAL A 808 -34.61 4.04 10.48
CA VAL A 808 -34.49 5.06 9.44
C VAL A 808 -35.71 5.96 9.52
N LYS A 809 -35.54 7.26 9.73
CA LYS A 809 -36.68 8.18 9.88
C LYS A 809 -37.40 8.44 8.54
N GLU A 810 -36.64 8.53 7.45
CA GLU A 810 -37.17 8.84 6.12
C GLU A 810 -37.22 7.60 5.21
N VAL A 811 -36.66 7.67 3.99
CA VAL A 811 -36.81 6.66 2.94
C VAL A 811 -35.51 5.89 2.71
N VAL A 812 -35.64 4.61 2.38
CA VAL A 812 -34.53 3.76 1.93
C VAL A 812 -34.59 3.62 0.42
N GLU A 813 -33.55 4.07 -0.29
CA GLU A 813 -33.44 3.98 -1.74
C GLU A 813 -32.37 2.98 -2.14
N GLY A 814 -32.73 1.87 -2.81
CA GLY A 814 -31.74 0.96 -3.44
C GLY A 814 -30.63 0.41 -2.53
N ALA A 815 -30.80 0.45 -1.21
CA ALA A 815 -29.76 0.13 -0.24
C ALA A 815 -29.91 -1.26 0.39
N ILE A 816 -28.83 -1.74 1.02
CA ILE A 816 -28.79 -3.04 1.68
C ILE A 816 -28.72 -2.84 3.20
N LEU A 817 -29.71 -3.32 3.94
CA LEU A 817 -29.75 -3.21 5.40
C LEU A 817 -29.72 -4.61 6.04
N PHE A 818 -28.89 -4.78 7.06
CA PHE A 818 -28.80 -5.99 7.87
C PHE A 818 -28.92 -5.63 9.35
N ALA A 819 -30.04 -6.00 9.98
CA ALA A 819 -30.25 -5.83 11.42
C ALA A 819 -30.26 -7.19 12.13
N GLY A 820 -29.48 -7.31 13.21
CA GLY A 820 -29.55 -8.45 14.13
C GLY A 820 -30.80 -8.45 15.02
N ALA A 821 -31.54 -7.34 15.04
CA ALA A 821 -32.88 -7.25 15.62
C ALA A 821 -33.90 -6.73 14.59
N ASN A 822 -34.55 -5.59 14.81
CA ASN A 822 -35.64 -5.07 13.97
C ASN A 822 -35.18 -3.98 13.00
N ILE A 823 -35.90 -3.81 11.89
CA ILE A 823 -35.76 -2.66 10.99
C ILE A 823 -37.04 -1.83 11.03
N ASN A 824 -36.93 -0.56 11.43
CA ASN A 824 -38.05 0.38 11.47
C ASN A 824 -37.80 1.57 10.54
N ILE A 825 -38.66 1.74 9.55
CA ILE A 825 -38.57 2.79 8.52
C ILE A 825 -39.78 3.70 8.65
N GLY A 826 -39.54 4.96 9.02
CA GLY A 826 -40.57 5.97 9.17
C GLY A 826 -41.21 6.39 7.85
N GLY A 827 -40.46 6.32 6.74
CA GLY A 827 -40.94 6.45 5.36
C GLY A 827 -41.24 5.10 4.72
N GLY A 828 -40.75 4.89 3.50
CA GLY A 828 -40.91 3.65 2.75
C GLY A 828 -39.62 3.17 2.08
N VAL A 829 -39.72 2.08 1.33
CA VAL A 829 -38.60 1.45 0.63
C VAL A 829 -38.80 1.62 -0.87
N LEU A 830 -37.89 2.36 -1.51
CA LEU A 830 -37.81 2.54 -2.96
C LEU A 830 -36.68 1.65 -3.50
N GLY A 831 -37.02 0.43 -3.87
CA GLY A 831 -36.02 -0.61 -4.06
C GLY A 831 -35.23 -0.55 -5.36
N LYS A 832 -35.79 0.02 -6.44
CA LYS A 832 -35.16 0.06 -7.78
C LYS A 832 -34.60 -1.31 -8.24
N ASN A 833 -35.19 -2.42 -7.78
CA ASN A 833 -34.73 -3.82 -7.95
C ASN A 833 -33.36 -4.15 -7.33
N LYS A 834 -32.86 -3.33 -6.40
CA LYS A 834 -31.57 -3.51 -5.70
C LYS A 834 -31.71 -3.59 -4.19
N ALA A 835 -32.69 -2.88 -3.61
CA ALA A 835 -32.80 -2.82 -2.15
C ALA A 835 -33.15 -4.17 -1.55
N THR A 836 -32.33 -4.56 -0.57
CA THR A 836 -32.48 -5.81 0.18
C THR A 836 -32.38 -5.52 1.66
N LEU A 837 -33.46 -5.78 2.39
CA LEU A 837 -33.51 -5.55 3.84
C LEU A 837 -33.66 -6.88 4.54
N PHE A 838 -32.77 -7.17 5.47
CA PHE A 838 -32.77 -8.38 6.27
C PHE A 838 -32.82 -8.06 7.75
N ALA A 839 -33.84 -8.57 8.44
CA ALA A 839 -34.00 -8.46 9.87
C ALA A 839 -34.16 -9.84 10.51
N GLU A 840 -33.41 -10.11 11.57
CA GLU A 840 -33.65 -11.27 12.44
C GLU A 840 -34.96 -11.13 13.24
N GLY A 841 -35.41 -9.90 13.49
CA GLY A 841 -36.69 -9.55 14.11
C GLY A 841 -37.76 -9.18 13.08
N ASP A 842 -38.43 -8.06 13.34
CA ASP A 842 -39.54 -7.53 12.53
C ASP A 842 -39.09 -6.41 11.59
N ILE A 843 -39.78 -6.23 10.45
CA ILE A 843 -39.60 -5.10 9.54
C ILE A 843 -40.88 -4.26 9.51
N VAL A 844 -40.76 -2.96 9.77
CA VAL A 844 -41.88 -1.99 9.72
C VAL A 844 -41.54 -0.90 8.71
N ALA A 845 -42.45 -0.65 7.75
CA ALA A 845 -42.34 0.47 6.81
C ALA A 845 -43.72 0.99 6.38
N LYS A 846 -43.79 2.19 5.78
CA LYS A 846 -45.06 2.69 5.22
C LYS A 846 -45.39 2.04 3.89
N TYR A 847 -44.45 1.91 2.98
CA TYR A 847 -44.64 1.29 1.67
C TYR A 847 -43.37 0.59 1.20
N ALA A 848 -43.52 -0.34 0.26
CA ALA A 848 -42.39 -1.03 -0.36
C ALA A 848 -42.61 -1.16 -1.88
N GLU A 849 -41.65 -0.70 -2.68
CA GLU A 849 -41.69 -0.74 -4.13
C GLU A 849 -40.42 -1.37 -4.70
N SER A 850 -40.55 -2.36 -5.59
CA SER A 850 -39.43 -3.05 -6.25
C SER A 850 -38.29 -3.44 -5.27
N ALA A 851 -38.66 -3.90 -4.07
CA ALA A 851 -37.75 -4.20 -2.97
C ALA A 851 -37.85 -5.67 -2.52
N HIS A 852 -36.78 -6.17 -1.91
CA HIS A 852 -36.73 -7.49 -1.28
C HIS A 852 -36.61 -7.34 0.24
N LEU A 853 -37.67 -7.68 0.98
CA LEU A 853 -37.71 -7.59 2.45
C LEU A 853 -37.80 -8.99 3.04
N VAL A 854 -36.85 -9.34 3.92
CA VAL A 854 -36.77 -10.64 4.58
C VAL A 854 -36.70 -10.43 6.09
N ALA A 855 -37.71 -10.92 6.81
CA ALA A 855 -37.79 -10.85 8.26
C ALA A 855 -37.98 -12.26 8.83
N LYS A 856 -37.23 -12.68 9.85
CA LYS A 856 -37.58 -13.93 10.56
C LYS A 856 -38.79 -13.77 11.47
N GLY A 857 -39.13 -12.55 11.86
CA GLY A 857 -40.37 -12.18 12.54
C GLY A 857 -41.48 -11.80 11.57
N ASN A 858 -42.10 -10.65 11.82
CA ASN A 858 -43.23 -10.09 11.07
C ASN A 858 -42.78 -9.02 10.08
N ILE A 859 -43.54 -8.84 9.00
CA ILE A 859 -43.40 -7.67 8.11
C ILE A 859 -44.70 -6.86 8.17
N LYS A 860 -44.57 -5.58 8.49
CA LYS A 860 -45.69 -4.67 8.65
C LYS A 860 -45.55 -3.49 7.70
N ILE A 861 -46.45 -3.41 6.72
CA ILE A 861 -46.50 -2.33 5.73
C ILE A 861 -47.80 -1.56 5.91
N SER A 862 -47.73 -0.25 6.06
CA SER A 862 -48.93 0.54 6.38
C SER A 862 -49.80 0.83 5.15
N GLU A 863 -49.22 1.16 3.99
CA GLU A 863 -49.92 1.71 2.83
C GLU A 863 -50.03 0.74 1.65
N PHE A 864 -48.93 0.42 0.98
CA PHE A 864 -48.97 -0.43 -0.22
C PHE A 864 -47.64 -1.15 -0.48
N VAL A 865 -47.75 -2.26 -1.21
CA VAL A 865 -46.63 -3.09 -1.69
C VAL A 865 -46.74 -3.19 -3.21
N LEU A 866 -45.71 -2.76 -3.93
CA LEU A 866 -45.65 -2.72 -5.40
C LEU A 866 -44.49 -3.54 -5.92
N HIS A 867 -44.76 -4.53 -6.78
CA HIS A 867 -43.73 -5.32 -7.49
C HIS A 867 -42.58 -5.83 -6.58
N SER A 868 -42.89 -6.19 -5.34
CA SER A 868 -41.90 -6.47 -4.30
C SER A 868 -41.91 -7.93 -3.87
N PHE A 869 -40.82 -8.35 -3.25
CA PHE A 869 -40.65 -9.67 -2.68
C PHE A 869 -40.62 -9.54 -1.16
N LEU A 870 -41.61 -10.10 -0.48
CA LEU A 870 -41.70 -10.05 0.98
C LEU A 870 -41.66 -11.48 1.53
N GLU A 871 -40.74 -11.75 2.46
CA GLU A 871 -40.61 -13.03 3.13
C GLU A 871 -40.60 -12.84 4.65
N ALA A 872 -41.68 -13.25 5.33
CA ALA A 872 -41.79 -13.18 6.77
C ALA A 872 -41.80 -14.58 7.40
N GLY A 873 -41.02 -14.76 8.47
CA GLY A 873 -41.03 -15.99 9.25
C GLY A 873 -42.29 -16.20 10.07
N LYS A 874 -43.11 -15.16 10.29
CA LYS A 874 -44.42 -15.22 10.96
C LYS A 874 -45.55 -14.64 10.09
N ILE A 875 -45.91 -13.37 10.29
CA ILE A 875 -47.10 -12.73 9.71
C ILE A 875 -46.71 -11.56 8.82
N ILE A 876 -47.43 -11.36 7.72
CA ILE A 876 -47.36 -10.14 6.92
C ILE A 876 -48.66 -9.36 7.07
N THR A 877 -48.57 -8.10 7.48
CA THR A 877 -49.73 -7.23 7.70
C THR A 877 -49.66 -5.98 6.83
N VAL A 878 -50.69 -5.79 6.00
CA VAL A 878 -50.88 -4.66 5.08
C VAL A 878 -52.30 -4.09 5.23
N THR A 879 -52.74 -3.87 6.47
CA THR A 879 -54.14 -3.50 6.79
C THR A 879 -54.31 -2.13 7.47
N GLU A 880 -53.24 -1.49 7.94
CA GLU A 880 -53.35 -0.33 8.83
C GLU A 880 -53.69 1.00 8.11
N GLY A 881 -53.29 1.15 6.85
CA GLY A 881 -53.58 2.35 6.07
C GLY A 881 -54.91 2.29 5.31
N LYS A 882 -55.42 3.47 4.91
CA LYS A 882 -56.63 3.59 4.07
C LYS A 882 -56.51 2.87 2.72
N ARG A 883 -55.28 2.61 2.26
CA ARG A 883 -54.95 2.03 0.95
C ARG A 883 -54.42 0.60 0.97
N GLY A 884 -54.15 -0.01 2.14
CA GLY A 884 -53.48 -1.32 2.36
C GLY A 884 -53.48 -2.35 1.21
N SER A 885 -52.73 -2.11 0.13
CA SER A 885 -52.88 -2.85 -1.13
C SER A 885 -51.58 -3.55 -1.52
N ILE A 886 -51.70 -4.81 -1.94
CA ILE A 886 -50.61 -5.58 -2.53
C ILE A 886 -50.84 -5.68 -4.03
N MET A 887 -49.94 -5.13 -4.84
CA MET A 887 -50.02 -5.18 -6.30
C MET A 887 -48.70 -5.66 -6.90
N GLY A 888 -48.69 -6.91 -7.37
CA GLY A 888 -47.55 -7.51 -8.04
C GLY A 888 -46.44 -7.98 -7.11
N GLY A 889 -45.70 -8.99 -7.57
CA GLY A 889 -44.58 -9.57 -6.82
C GLY A 889 -44.95 -10.87 -6.12
N LYS A 890 -44.13 -11.26 -5.12
CA LYS A 890 -44.25 -12.54 -4.41
C LYS A 890 -44.18 -12.31 -2.91
N ILE A 891 -45.21 -12.72 -2.20
CA ILE A 891 -45.35 -12.53 -0.76
C ILE A 891 -45.43 -13.89 -0.08
N ARG A 892 -44.59 -14.10 0.92
CA ARG A 892 -44.44 -15.37 1.64
C ARG A 892 -44.50 -15.16 3.13
N ALA A 893 -45.39 -15.87 3.82
CA ALA A 893 -45.47 -15.84 5.27
C ALA A 893 -45.69 -17.25 5.84
N THR A 894 -45.14 -17.55 7.01
CA THR A 894 -45.38 -18.87 7.62
C THR A 894 -46.81 -19.01 8.12
N GLU A 895 -47.37 -17.98 8.78
CA GLU A 895 -48.64 -18.11 9.50
C GLU A 895 -49.82 -17.50 8.75
N CYS A 896 -49.75 -16.20 8.45
CA CYS A 896 -50.82 -15.53 7.71
C CYS A 896 -50.37 -14.28 6.97
N VAL A 897 -51.15 -13.91 5.96
CA VAL A 897 -51.06 -12.64 5.24
C VAL A 897 -52.38 -11.91 5.43
N ASN A 898 -52.33 -10.76 6.07
CA ASN A 898 -53.48 -9.87 6.25
C ASN A 898 -53.32 -8.67 5.32
N ALA A 899 -54.27 -8.43 4.44
CA ALA A 899 -54.24 -7.25 3.56
C ALA A 899 -55.64 -6.68 3.34
N ARG A 900 -55.73 -5.40 2.99
CA ARG A 900 -57.00 -4.79 2.62
C ARG A 900 -57.36 -5.13 1.18
N GLU A 901 -56.43 -4.93 0.25
CA GLU A 901 -56.62 -5.23 -1.16
C GLU A 901 -55.46 -6.06 -1.71
N ILE A 902 -55.76 -7.01 -2.59
CA ILE A 902 -54.76 -7.87 -3.22
C ILE A 902 -55.00 -7.97 -4.72
N GLY A 903 -53.95 -7.75 -5.49
CA GLY A 903 -53.99 -7.72 -6.95
C GLY A 903 -54.35 -6.34 -7.48
N SER A 904 -54.41 -6.22 -8.81
CA SER A 904 -54.73 -4.98 -9.51
C SER A 904 -55.89 -5.23 -10.49
N PRO A 905 -56.77 -4.24 -10.76
CA PRO A 905 -57.74 -4.31 -11.84
C PRO A 905 -57.11 -4.64 -13.21
N MET A 906 -55.84 -4.30 -13.42
CA MET A 906 -55.07 -4.61 -14.63
C MET A 906 -54.51 -6.05 -14.64
N SER A 907 -54.91 -6.91 -13.70
CA SER A 907 -54.49 -8.31 -13.60
C SER A 907 -52.98 -8.51 -13.47
N THR A 908 -52.31 -7.61 -12.74
CA THR A 908 -50.88 -7.75 -12.42
C THR A 908 -50.64 -9.04 -11.64
N LYS A 909 -49.77 -9.91 -12.17
CA LYS A 909 -49.43 -11.19 -11.56
C LYS A 909 -48.93 -11.02 -10.12
N THR A 910 -49.72 -11.52 -9.18
CA THR A 910 -49.46 -11.40 -7.74
C THR A 910 -49.50 -12.79 -7.13
N ILE A 911 -48.43 -13.21 -6.46
CA ILE A 911 -48.34 -14.55 -5.85
C ILE A 911 -48.26 -14.39 -4.35
N ILE A 912 -49.17 -15.02 -3.62
CA ILE A 912 -49.16 -15.06 -2.16
C ILE A 912 -49.04 -16.51 -1.72
N GLU A 913 -48.05 -16.81 -0.89
CA GLU A 913 -47.74 -18.15 -0.42
C GLU A 913 -47.73 -18.15 1.11
N VAL A 914 -48.57 -18.98 1.73
CA VAL A 914 -48.62 -19.11 3.19
C VAL A 914 -48.60 -20.56 3.66
N GLY A 915 -48.25 -20.74 4.93
CA GLY A 915 -48.25 -22.05 5.60
C GLY A 915 -46.96 -22.84 5.45
N VAL A 916 -45.89 -22.24 4.92
CA VAL A 916 -44.57 -22.84 4.86
C VAL A 916 -43.54 -21.79 5.25
N LYS A 917 -42.58 -22.17 6.10
CA LYS A 917 -41.45 -21.29 6.41
C LYS A 917 -40.70 -20.91 5.13
N PRO A 918 -40.55 -19.60 4.80
CA PRO A 918 -39.89 -19.17 3.57
C PRO A 918 -38.51 -19.82 3.36
N GLN A 919 -37.71 -19.92 4.42
CA GLN A 919 -36.39 -20.56 4.42
C GLN A 919 -36.41 -22.02 3.96
N VAL A 920 -37.39 -22.81 4.44
CA VAL A 920 -37.54 -24.23 4.05
C VAL A 920 -37.93 -24.34 2.58
N ARG A 921 -38.81 -23.44 2.12
CA ARG A 921 -39.24 -23.38 0.71
C ARG A 921 -38.09 -22.97 -0.21
N GLU A 922 -37.27 -22.01 0.20
CA GLU A 922 -36.10 -21.57 -0.54
C GLU A 922 -35.04 -22.68 -0.63
N GLN A 923 -34.75 -23.37 0.48
CA GLN A 923 -33.87 -24.55 0.48
C GLN A 923 -34.37 -25.63 -0.50
N LEU A 924 -35.67 -25.88 -0.54
CA LEU A 924 -36.26 -26.84 -1.48
C LEU A 924 -36.05 -26.40 -2.94
N ILE A 925 -36.33 -25.14 -3.27
CA ILE A 925 -36.10 -24.60 -4.62
C ILE A 925 -34.63 -24.71 -5.02
N ASN A 926 -33.70 -24.40 -4.11
CA ASN A 926 -32.27 -24.47 -4.38
C ASN A 926 -31.80 -25.91 -4.60
N ILE A 927 -32.27 -26.86 -3.78
CA ILE A 927 -31.97 -28.28 -3.95
C ILE A 927 -32.56 -28.82 -5.26
N GLU A 928 -33.78 -28.42 -5.64
CA GLU A 928 -34.36 -28.82 -6.92
C GLU A 928 -33.55 -28.32 -8.11
N LYS A 929 -33.09 -27.07 -8.09
CA LYS A 929 -32.20 -26.53 -9.12
C LYS A 929 -30.90 -27.30 -9.21
N LEU A 930 -30.21 -27.50 -8.08
CA LEU A 930 -28.95 -28.25 -8.02
C LEU A 930 -29.13 -29.70 -8.47
N SER A 931 -30.24 -30.34 -8.08
CA SER A 931 -30.58 -31.69 -8.49
C SER A 931 -30.82 -31.77 -10.01
N GLN A 932 -31.50 -30.80 -10.62
CA GLN A 932 -31.71 -30.77 -12.07
C GLN A 932 -30.40 -30.60 -12.84
N GLU A 933 -29.51 -29.74 -12.38
CA GLU A 933 -28.20 -29.51 -13.01
C GLU A 933 -27.32 -30.76 -12.94
N ASP A 934 -27.20 -31.38 -11.77
CA ASP A 934 -26.38 -32.58 -11.61
C ASP A 934 -27.01 -33.81 -12.27
N ASN A 935 -28.34 -33.89 -12.38
CA ASN A 935 -29.02 -34.95 -13.14
C ASN A 935 -28.74 -34.85 -14.65
N LYS A 936 -28.68 -33.62 -15.21
CA LYS A 936 -28.25 -33.42 -16.61
C LYS A 936 -26.81 -33.90 -16.86
N LYS A 937 -25.90 -33.69 -15.90
CA LYS A 937 -24.52 -34.19 -15.98
C LYS A 937 -24.48 -35.72 -15.90
N PHE A 938 -25.28 -36.30 -15.01
CA PHE A 938 -25.39 -37.75 -14.85
C PHE A 938 -25.85 -38.44 -16.14
N GLU A 939 -26.89 -37.93 -16.81
CA GLU A 939 -27.37 -38.51 -18.06
C GLU A 939 -26.34 -38.43 -19.19
N ARG A 940 -25.56 -37.35 -19.29
CA ARG A 940 -24.43 -37.27 -20.25
C ARG A 940 -23.38 -38.35 -20.01
N ILE A 941 -22.89 -38.45 -18.78
CA ILE A 941 -21.88 -39.45 -18.40
C ILE A 941 -22.40 -40.88 -18.59
N ARG A 942 -23.69 -41.11 -18.30
CA ARG A 942 -24.34 -42.40 -18.53
C ARG A 942 -24.33 -42.78 -20.01
N LEU A 943 -24.66 -41.85 -20.91
CA LEU A 943 -24.61 -42.07 -22.35
C LEU A 943 -23.17 -42.36 -22.81
N ASP A 944 -22.18 -41.61 -22.32
CA ASP A 944 -20.76 -41.85 -22.65
C ASP A 944 -20.30 -43.26 -22.22
N ILE A 945 -20.69 -43.70 -21.02
CA ILE A 945 -20.40 -45.06 -20.51
C ILE A 945 -21.08 -46.13 -21.37
N ILE A 946 -22.35 -45.93 -21.76
CA ILE A 946 -23.08 -46.87 -22.62
C ILE A 946 -22.40 -46.97 -23.98
N THR A 947 -22.03 -45.85 -24.59
CA THR A 947 -21.30 -45.81 -25.86
C THR A 947 -19.99 -46.58 -25.76
N LEU A 948 -19.18 -46.33 -24.72
CA LEU A 948 -17.91 -47.02 -24.50
C LEU A 948 -18.08 -48.52 -24.22
N LYS A 949 -19.11 -48.92 -23.46
CA LYS A 949 -19.42 -50.34 -23.19
C LYS A 949 -19.93 -51.07 -24.42
N ASN A 950 -20.71 -50.42 -25.27
CA ASN A 950 -21.14 -51.00 -26.55
C ASN A 950 -19.95 -51.17 -27.48
N TRP A 951 -19.05 -50.18 -27.54
CA TRP A 951 -17.80 -50.25 -28.29
C TRP A 951 -16.89 -51.39 -27.80
N GLN A 952 -16.88 -51.66 -26.49
CA GLN A 952 -16.18 -52.81 -25.90
C GLN A 952 -16.78 -54.14 -26.33
N LYS A 953 -18.11 -54.25 -26.38
CA LYS A 953 -18.81 -55.46 -26.81
C LYS A 953 -18.64 -55.75 -28.29
N GLU A 954 -18.57 -54.71 -29.13
CA GLU A 954 -18.39 -54.85 -30.59
C GLU A 954 -16.94 -55.15 -30.99
N ASN A 955 -15.95 -54.61 -30.28
CA ASN A 955 -14.52 -54.74 -30.64
C ASN A 955 -13.70 -55.64 -29.71
N GLY A 956 -14.32 -56.34 -28.76
CA GLY A 956 -13.68 -57.28 -27.83
C GLY A 956 -12.94 -56.61 -26.67
N ASN A 957 -11.84 -55.90 -26.95
CA ASN A 957 -11.02 -55.21 -25.94
C ASN A 957 -10.94 -53.70 -26.19
N LEU A 958 -11.01 -52.92 -25.12
CA LEU A 958 -10.77 -51.48 -25.15
C LEU A 958 -9.26 -51.23 -25.05
N SER A 959 -8.76 -50.19 -25.73
CA SER A 959 -7.40 -49.69 -25.50
C SER A 959 -7.23 -49.24 -24.04
N PRO A 960 -6.03 -49.38 -23.42
CA PRO A 960 -5.81 -49.07 -22.00
C PRO A 960 -6.20 -47.64 -21.59
N GLU A 961 -6.08 -46.66 -22.49
CA GLU A 961 -6.55 -45.28 -22.26
C GLU A 961 -8.08 -45.18 -22.15
N LYS A 962 -8.82 -45.93 -22.97
CA LYS A 962 -10.29 -45.97 -22.95
C LYS A 962 -10.82 -46.79 -21.75
N GLU A 963 -10.11 -47.82 -21.31
CA GLU A 963 -10.43 -48.53 -20.05
C GLU A 963 -10.21 -47.64 -18.83
N HIS A 964 -9.13 -46.85 -18.82
CA HIS A 964 -8.87 -45.89 -17.75
C HIS A 964 -9.92 -44.76 -17.74
N LEU A 965 -10.31 -44.25 -18.91
CA LEU A 965 -11.40 -43.28 -19.06
C LEU A 965 -12.74 -43.87 -18.59
N LEU A 966 -13.08 -45.10 -19.01
CA LEU A 966 -14.28 -45.81 -18.57
C LEU A 966 -14.30 -45.99 -17.05
N THR A 967 -13.17 -46.36 -16.45
CA THR A 967 -13.03 -46.49 -14.99
C THR A 967 -13.22 -45.15 -14.27
N LYS A 968 -12.68 -44.06 -14.82
CA LYS A 968 -12.90 -42.70 -14.30
C LYS A 968 -14.36 -42.27 -14.43
N LEU A 969 -14.99 -42.51 -15.58
CA LEU A 969 -16.40 -42.18 -15.80
C LEU A 969 -17.33 -42.99 -14.88
N ILE A 970 -17.05 -44.28 -14.65
CA ILE A 970 -17.81 -45.11 -13.70
C ILE A 970 -17.63 -44.59 -12.26
N LYS A 971 -16.40 -44.21 -11.85
CA LYS A 971 -16.16 -43.58 -10.54
C LYS A 971 -16.94 -42.27 -10.40
N LEU A 972 -16.88 -41.39 -11.41
CA LEU A 972 -17.64 -40.14 -11.42
C LEU A 972 -19.15 -40.36 -11.41
N GLN A 973 -19.64 -41.35 -12.15
CA GLN A 973 -21.04 -41.76 -12.16
C GLN A 973 -21.50 -42.17 -10.76
N ASN A 974 -20.72 -43.02 -10.06
CA ASN A 974 -21.04 -43.45 -8.71
C ASN A 974 -21.06 -42.29 -7.71
N LEU A 975 -20.10 -41.36 -7.80
CA LEU A 975 -20.09 -40.15 -6.98
C LEU A 975 -21.31 -39.26 -7.23
N LEU A 976 -21.70 -39.08 -8.50
CA LEU A 976 -22.91 -38.34 -8.88
C LEU A 976 -24.18 -39.02 -8.38
N ILE A 977 -24.27 -40.36 -8.44
CA ILE A 977 -25.40 -41.11 -7.89
C ILE A 977 -25.51 -40.87 -6.38
N MET A 978 -24.40 -40.95 -5.64
CA MET A 978 -24.40 -40.67 -4.19
C MET A 978 -24.87 -39.25 -3.89
N LYS A 979 -24.46 -38.27 -4.71
CA LYS A 979 -24.86 -36.87 -4.57
C LYS A 979 -26.34 -36.62 -4.94
N LEU A 980 -26.84 -37.25 -6.00
CA LEU A 980 -28.27 -37.17 -6.37
C LEU A 980 -29.14 -37.83 -5.31
N ARG A 981 -28.67 -38.93 -4.71
CA ARG A 981 -29.33 -39.58 -3.58
C ARG A 981 -29.37 -38.69 -2.34
N SER A 982 -28.30 -37.98 -2.01
CA SER A 982 -28.31 -37.05 -0.87
C SER A 982 -29.24 -35.86 -1.10
N TYR A 983 -29.35 -35.36 -2.35
CA TYR A 983 -30.35 -34.36 -2.71
C TYR A 983 -31.78 -34.89 -2.59
N SER A 984 -32.06 -36.11 -3.05
CA SER A 984 -33.40 -36.70 -2.95
C SER A 984 -33.80 -36.92 -1.49
N GLU A 985 -32.90 -37.46 -0.65
CA GLU A 985 -33.15 -37.65 0.78
C GLU A 985 -33.41 -36.30 1.47
N ARG A 986 -32.61 -35.27 1.16
CA ARG A 986 -32.82 -33.92 1.72
C ARG A 986 -34.12 -33.29 1.22
N LYS A 987 -34.47 -33.50 -0.06
CA LYS A 987 -35.73 -33.03 -0.64
C LYS A 987 -36.92 -33.65 0.06
N GLU A 988 -36.95 -34.98 0.23
CA GLU A 988 -38.02 -35.69 0.96
C GLU A 988 -38.16 -35.17 2.39
N LEU A 989 -37.05 -34.90 3.09
CA LEU A 989 -37.08 -34.30 4.43
C LEU A 989 -37.73 -32.91 4.44
N LEU A 990 -37.41 -32.05 3.47
CA LEU A 990 -37.98 -30.71 3.37
C LEU A 990 -39.46 -30.77 2.95
N GLU A 991 -39.84 -31.66 2.03
CA GLU A 991 -41.23 -31.89 1.64
C GLU A 991 -42.07 -32.41 2.82
N ALA A 992 -41.52 -33.32 3.63
CA ALA A 992 -42.15 -33.78 4.86
C ALA A 992 -42.33 -32.64 5.88
N GLN A 993 -41.38 -31.71 5.98
CA GLN A 993 -41.52 -30.51 6.83
C GLN A 993 -42.63 -29.57 6.33
N ILE A 994 -42.78 -29.42 5.01
CA ILE A 994 -43.86 -28.65 4.39
C ILE A 994 -45.22 -29.30 4.67
N ALA A 995 -45.31 -30.63 4.54
CA ALA A 995 -46.54 -31.37 4.77
C ALA A 995 -47.03 -31.28 6.23
N ARG A 996 -46.12 -31.21 7.21
CA ARG A 996 -46.42 -31.09 8.65
C ARG A 996 -46.81 -29.68 9.12
N ALA A 997 -46.83 -28.68 8.25
CA ALA A 997 -47.14 -27.31 8.65
C ALA A 997 -48.66 -27.10 8.83
N ASP A 998 -49.12 -26.80 10.05
CA ASP A 998 -50.57 -26.83 10.36
C ASP A 998 -51.30 -25.47 10.22
N LYS A 999 -50.57 -24.37 10.08
CA LYS A 999 -51.13 -23.00 10.06
C LYS A 999 -50.97 -22.39 8.67
N GLY A 1000 -51.90 -21.54 8.23
CA GLY A 1000 -51.79 -20.84 6.93
C GLY A 1000 -53.11 -20.25 6.45
N ASN A 1001 -53.37 -18.97 6.75
CA ASN A 1001 -54.58 -18.27 6.27
C ASN A 1001 -54.20 -16.98 5.53
N ILE A 1002 -54.97 -16.64 4.50
CA ILE A 1002 -54.86 -15.35 3.80
C ILE A 1002 -56.16 -14.59 4.04
N ASN A 1003 -56.07 -13.47 4.76
CA ASN A 1003 -57.22 -12.69 5.18
C ASN A 1003 -57.27 -11.38 4.39
N ILE A 1004 -58.40 -11.15 3.72
CA ILE A 1004 -58.61 -9.99 2.84
C ILE A 1004 -59.87 -9.26 3.30
N ILE A 1005 -59.70 -8.03 3.78
CA ILE A 1005 -60.81 -7.22 4.31
C ILE A 1005 -61.62 -6.59 3.16
N GLY A 1006 -60.93 -6.09 2.13
CA GLY A 1006 -61.50 -5.36 1.01
C GLY A 1006 -61.72 -6.26 -0.19
N THR A 1007 -60.88 -6.15 -1.22
CA THR A 1007 -61.11 -6.79 -2.52
C THR A 1007 -59.89 -7.58 -2.98
N VAL A 1008 -60.11 -8.74 -3.57
CA VAL A 1008 -59.10 -9.49 -4.33
C VAL A 1008 -59.43 -9.46 -5.82
N TYR A 1009 -58.44 -9.09 -6.63
CA TYR A 1009 -58.57 -8.94 -8.08
C TYR A 1009 -58.05 -10.19 -8.84
N PRO A 1010 -58.53 -10.40 -10.08
CA PRO A 1010 -58.01 -11.43 -10.98
C PRO A 1010 -56.51 -11.31 -11.24
N GLY A 1011 -55.87 -12.43 -11.59
CA GLY A 1011 -54.41 -12.51 -11.77
C GLY A 1011 -53.61 -12.72 -10.48
N THR A 1012 -54.33 -12.95 -9.36
CA THR A 1012 -53.74 -13.31 -8.07
C THR A 1012 -53.72 -14.83 -7.89
N THR A 1013 -52.57 -15.41 -7.59
CA THR A 1013 -52.42 -16.83 -7.23
C THR A 1013 -52.18 -16.96 -5.73
N MET A 1014 -53.08 -17.65 -5.05
CA MET A 1014 -52.98 -17.98 -3.63
C MET A 1014 -52.43 -19.39 -3.48
N ILE A 1015 -51.33 -19.55 -2.76
CA ILE A 1015 -50.69 -20.82 -2.48
C ILE A 1015 -50.73 -21.05 -0.98
N ILE A 1016 -51.34 -22.13 -0.53
CA ILE A 1016 -51.37 -22.50 0.89
C ILE A 1016 -50.86 -23.94 1.01
N ARG A 1017 -49.79 -24.15 1.79
CA ARG A 1017 -49.16 -25.48 1.98
C ARG A 1017 -48.84 -26.23 0.67
N GLY A 1018 -48.54 -25.49 -0.40
CA GLY A 1018 -48.22 -26.04 -1.72
C GLY A 1018 -49.42 -26.23 -2.66
N ALA A 1019 -50.67 -26.17 -2.18
CA ALA A 1019 -51.85 -26.14 -3.04
C ALA A 1019 -52.07 -24.72 -3.58
N ALA A 1020 -52.29 -24.59 -4.89
CA ALA A 1020 -52.44 -23.30 -5.56
C ALA A 1020 -53.88 -23.08 -6.06
N LYS A 1021 -54.40 -21.87 -5.87
CA LYS A 1021 -55.69 -21.42 -6.39
C LYS A 1021 -55.54 -20.06 -7.06
N GLU A 1022 -55.94 -20.00 -8.31
CA GLU A 1022 -55.96 -18.75 -9.08
C GLU A 1022 -57.32 -18.06 -8.93
N VAL A 1023 -57.28 -16.77 -8.61
CA VAL A 1023 -58.47 -15.93 -8.54
C VAL A 1023 -58.83 -15.48 -9.95
N LYS A 1024 -59.97 -15.94 -10.46
CA LYS A 1024 -60.48 -15.63 -11.80
C LYS A 1024 -61.47 -14.46 -11.81
N GLU A 1025 -62.19 -14.27 -10.72
CA GLU A 1025 -63.22 -13.23 -10.56
C GLU A 1025 -62.97 -12.40 -9.31
N VAL A 1026 -63.43 -11.14 -9.35
CA VAL A 1026 -63.29 -10.22 -8.22
C VAL A 1026 -64.10 -10.73 -7.02
N SER A 1027 -63.44 -10.93 -5.88
CA SER A 1027 -64.10 -11.33 -4.63
C SER A 1027 -63.91 -10.27 -3.56
N LYS A 1028 -64.95 -9.98 -2.77
CA LYS A 1028 -64.90 -9.02 -1.66
C LYS A 1028 -64.91 -9.74 -0.31
N ALA A 1029 -64.17 -9.19 0.66
CA ALA A 1029 -64.10 -9.66 2.04
C ALA A 1029 -63.93 -11.18 2.14
N ALA A 1030 -62.78 -11.69 1.73
CA ALA A 1030 -62.52 -13.12 1.58
C ALA A 1030 -61.41 -13.61 2.53
N THR A 1031 -61.57 -14.83 3.03
CA THR A 1031 -60.52 -15.58 3.73
C THR A 1031 -60.24 -16.85 2.95
N PHE A 1032 -58.99 -17.05 2.56
CA PHE A 1032 -58.52 -18.29 1.95
C PHE A 1032 -57.84 -19.15 3.01
N PHE A 1033 -58.23 -20.42 3.06
CA PHE A 1033 -57.72 -21.38 4.04
C PHE A 1033 -57.55 -22.74 3.35
N PHE A 1034 -56.72 -23.59 3.95
CA PHE A 1034 -56.42 -24.92 3.44
C PHE A 1034 -57.24 -25.98 4.16
N GLU A 1035 -58.00 -26.76 3.40
CA GLU A 1035 -58.81 -27.89 3.88
C GLU A 1035 -58.83 -28.98 2.79
N ASN A 1036 -58.75 -30.25 3.18
CA ASN A 1036 -58.80 -31.40 2.24
C ASN A 1036 -57.81 -31.34 1.05
N ASN A 1037 -56.57 -30.87 1.26
CA ASN A 1037 -55.55 -30.68 0.22
C ASN A 1037 -55.88 -29.64 -0.87
N GLU A 1038 -56.94 -28.85 -0.68
CA GLU A 1038 -57.34 -27.78 -1.58
C GLU A 1038 -57.46 -26.43 -0.85
N VAL A 1039 -57.49 -25.34 -1.61
CA VAL A 1039 -57.65 -23.98 -1.07
C VAL A 1039 -59.13 -23.57 -1.17
N HIS A 1040 -59.79 -23.48 -0.02
CA HIS A 1040 -61.17 -23.03 0.09
C HIS A 1040 -61.26 -21.54 0.39
N THR A 1041 -62.43 -20.95 0.12
CA THR A 1041 -62.70 -19.52 0.32
C THR A 1041 -63.96 -19.37 1.16
N LYS A 1042 -63.89 -18.56 2.23
CA LYS A 1042 -65.04 -18.15 3.05
C LYS A 1042 -65.12 -16.64 3.13
N ALA A 1043 -66.28 -16.10 3.52
CA ALA A 1043 -66.40 -14.68 3.85
C ALA A 1043 -65.52 -14.34 5.07
N TYR A 1044 -64.87 -13.18 5.04
CA TYR A 1044 -64.04 -12.69 6.14
C TYR A 1044 -64.92 -12.48 7.38
N GLN A 1045 -64.67 -13.29 8.42
CA GLN A 1045 -65.26 -13.12 9.74
C GLN A 1045 -64.19 -12.45 10.60
N GLY A 1046 -64.35 -11.16 10.89
CA GLY A 1046 -63.44 -10.43 11.75
C GLY A 1046 -63.37 -11.10 13.13
N SER A 1047 -62.14 -11.28 13.63
CA SER A 1047 -61.87 -11.61 15.03
C SER A 1047 -61.82 -10.35 15.87
#